data_AF-A0A357YS67-F1
#
_entry.id   AF-A0A357YS67-F1
#
_cell.length_a   1.000
_cell.length_b   1.000
_cell.length_c   1.000
_cell.angle_alpha   90.00
_cell.angle_beta   90.00
_cell.angle_gamma   90.00
#
_symmetry.space_group_name_H-M   'P 1'
#
loop_
_entity.id
_entity.type
_entity.pdbx_description
1 polymer ?
#
loop_
_entity_poly.entity_id
_entity_poly.type
_entity_poly.pdbx_seq_one_letter_code
_entity_poly.pdbx_strand_id
1 'polypeptide(L)'
;MSQTNPFPYYVGVNNLEEIANKKTRCVVMNILGGESKGVTPTSHEFSGGNIVAGVQYGKSGGKLETKIGDIPAYGSIKEIVDAGIKFDTGVIYLPPTAVAAAAAELIAQNPDLKKIVILTEKVGVKDAAFVRAIAQEHKIDVFGGNCLGIGNSWDQVRVGGALGGNNPGESLVKGSVAVFSNSGNFSTTIPEYLKTAGFGTSTVLSSGKDLYIHFAFPEFLYCAENDPRTKAIFCYIEPGGYYEKMALDWIADGTIKLTKPIVACVTGRWKANLSRAVGHAGAIAGGGDDALAKEKWFDSYFGVDLFNPDKPKASKKGVRIDSISDAPTAMAAVYKEIGENSDFAPKGDLSLKPWFVNDQGLNLPAKLKMAAVEAMEPYNDAIKKLGNQVGAQLTRESMRNKSGASRMNSKTDVTEVHGVPVLDLVVKHFALSNFFAVTSVLPDEKYLPIANAIMNYFTAVGTQYMDITARARANGALPNAYLGAAVLTSGNCKLYQDMTEMTQKMIDLFYVDIFGDASVNDTLVAEKVAQKIMPQGETTAKEAEVAAFFGKLLAKEGLETIFTKYAQKYAEANSDVNKLSLLLAAMSLSVVWTPLVDRQMTRETAHEVATYLACNGVLVGCCAPQYEVNDFYKSLVKLSDLSVLNTDFATTCFKLLFNRDCNAREQFATNGLLNLLMSNGPGTISAKGAKESVSGGNYIATCYSGWMNNTGRDHGGNGFEAIKFLKDAFGDFDPYLEPDDAKRDAKMKAIAQATAEKYLSTKATAKREGIMNYFKVPCVNHPVFKGKPVNYDPREVFMDKLFTERNEINHFQVFYHHLVKAMFEVGATKNVFCVNIDGVIATISLDLLWKDVNSGKIDAKAMQDIAFILFLLGRMVGCSAEIADHKSRGMIMDCRTPASQVEFVG
;
A
#
# COMPACT_ATOMS: atom_id res chain seq x y z
N MET A 1 -19.77 4.85 62.13
CA MET A 1 -18.34 4.80 62.46
C MET A 1 -17.60 5.39 61.28
N SER A 2 -16.99 6.57 61.41
CA SER A 2 -16.16 7.16 60.34
C SER A 2 -14.92 6.29 60.17
N GLN A 3 -14.86 5.48 59.10
CA GLN A 3 -13.62 4.80 58.76
C GLN A 3 -12.57 5.87 58.43
N THR A 4 -11.51 5.89 59.22
CA THR A 4 -10.29 6.63 58.94
C THR A 4 -9.74 6.13 57.61
N ASN A 5 -9.46 7.05 56.67
CA ASN A 5 -8.77 6.76 55.42
C ASN A 5 -7.54 5.84 55.71
N PRO A 6 -7.48 4.62 55.17
CA PRO A 6 -6.42 3.66 55.48
C PRO A 6 -5.10 3.98 54.76
N PHE A 7 -5.11 4.95 53.84
CA PHE A 7 -3.97 5.28 53.00
C PHE A 7 -3.08 6.36 53.65
N PRO A 8 -1.75 6.31 53.43
CA PRO A 8 -0.83 7.35 53.89
C PRO A 8 -0.92 8.65 53.06
N TYR A 9 -1.91 8.75 52.18
CA TYR A 9 -2.18 9.87 51.28
C TYR A 9 -3.69 10.08 51.15
N TYR A 10 -4.10 11.21 50.57
CA TYR A 10 -5.51 11.53 50.40
C TYR A 10 -6.17 10.59 49.38
N VAL A 11 -7.29 10.00 49.79
CA VAL A 11 -8.28 9.33 48.94
C VAL A 11 -9.65 9.80 49.43
N GLY A 12 -10.37 10.52 48.59
CA GLY A 12 -11.65 11.16 48.95
C GLY A 12 -12.86 10.25 48.82
N VAL A 13 -12.82 9.31 47.88
CA VAL A 13 -13.87 8.33 47.61
C VAL A 13 -13.78 7.13 48.56
N ASN A 14 -14.91 6.77 49.18
CA ASN A 14 -14.98 5.69 50.17
C ASN A 14 -15.59 4.40 49.60
N ASN A 15 -16.37 4.50 48.54
CA ASN A 15 -16.98 3.37 47.84
C ASN A 15 -17.05 3.64 46.32
N LEU A 16 -17.34 2.62 45.51
CA LEU A 16 -17.35 2.76 44.05
C LEU A 16 -18.47 3.67 43.51
N GLU A 17 -19.58 3.85 44.23
CA GLU A 17 -20.68 4.75 43.83
C GLU A 17 -20.25 6.23 43.85
N GLU A 18 -19.37 6.60 44.79
CA GLU A 18 -18.86 7.97 44.90
C GLU A 18 -17.95 8.38 43.73
N ILE A 19 -17.35 7.40 43.04
CA ILE A 19 -16.51 7.64 41.86
C ILE A 19 -17.34 8.27 40.74
N ALA A 20 -18.51 7.69 40.42
CA ALA A 20 -19.45 8.23 39.43
C ALA A 20 -20.89 7.82 39.75
N ASN A 21 -21.80 8.79 39.85
CA ASN A 21 -23.22 8.59 40.12
C ASN A 21 -24.06 9.70 39.48
N LYS A 22 -25.40 9.64 39.61
CA LYS A 22 -26.32 10.59 38.93
C LYS A 22 -26.13 12.06 39.32
N LYS A 23 -25.49 12.34 40.47
CA LYS A 23 -25.19 13.70 40.92
C LYS A 23 -23.88 14.25 40.35
N THR A 24 -23.07 13.41 39.71
CA THR A 24 -21.78 13.80 39.14
C THR A 24 -22.01 14.82 38.03
N ARG A 25 -21.32 15.98 38.09
CA ARG A 25 -21.44 17.06 37.11
C ARG A 25 -20.06 17.31 36.50
N CYS A 26 -19.94 17.11 35.19
CA CYS A 26 -18.66 17.09 34.50
C CYS A 26 -18.44 18.33 33.64
N VAL A 27 -17.21 18.83 33.63
CA VAL A 27 -16.69 19.74 32.60
C VAL A 27 -15.66 19.01 31.74
N VAL A 28 -15.78 19.12 30.42
CA VAL A 28 -14.86 18.50 29.45
C VAL A 28 -13.88 19.54 28.92
N MET A 29 -12.59 19.33 29.15
CA MET A 29 -11.52 20.14 28.58
C MET A 29 -11.28 19.74 27.13
N ASN A 30 -11.26 20.73 26.23
CA ASN A 30 -11.20 20.58 24.76
C ASN A 30 -12.46 19.94 24.16
N ILE A 31 -13.66 20.32 24.61
CA ILE A 31 -14.92 19.67 24.26
C ILE A 31 -15.21 19.58 22.74
N LEU A 32 -14.78 20.57 21.95
CA LEU A 32 -14.98 20.58 20.49
C LEU A 32 -13.84 19.92 19.70
N GLY A 33 -12.85 19.33 20.40
CA GLY A 33 -11.80 18.51 19.79
C GLY A 33 -12.36 17.25 19.13
N GLY A 34 -11.60 16.67 18.19
CA GLY A 34 -12.06 15.51 17.39
C GLY A 34 -12.54 14.32 18.23
N GLU A 35 -11.73 13.90 19.20
CA GLU A 35 -12.04 12.75 20.08
C GLU A 35 -13.21 13.03 21.03
N SER A 36 -13.16 14.15 21.76
CA SER A 36 -14.20 14.52 22.73
C SER A 36 -15.54 14.77 22.04
N LYS A 37 -15.57 15.39 20.85
CA LYS A 37 -16.80 15.66 20.10
C LYS A 37 -17.52 14.37 19.69
N GLY A 38 -16.77 13.29 19.44
CA GLY A 38 -17.34 11.98 19.14
C GLY A 38 -17.92 11.25 20.35
N VAL A 39 -17.29 11.39 21.53
CA VAL A 39 -17.64 10.58 22.73
C VAL A 39 -18.59 11.29 23.69
N THR A 40 -18.44 12.61 23.84
CA THR A 40 -19.16 13.44 24.81
C THR A 40 -20.68 13.33 24.67
N PRO A 41 -21.29 13.37 23.46
CA PRO A 41 -22.75 13.26 23.32
C PRO A 41 -23.29 11.94 23.88
N THR A 42 -22.68 10.81 23.53
CA THR A 42 -23.09 9.50 24.06
C THR A 42 -22.92 9.41 25.58
N SER A 43 -21.84 9.95 26.15
CA SER A 43 -21.63 9.96 27.60
C SER A 43 -22.69 10.79 28.31
N HIS A 44 -22.98 11.99 27.77
CA HIS A 44 -23.98 12.90 28.29
C HIS A 44 -25.38 12.28 28.23
N GLU A 45 -25.76 11.70 27.08
CA GLU A 45 -27.06 11.06 26.87
C GLU A 45 -27.27 9.85 27.77
N PHE A 46 -26.30 8.92 27.81
CA PHE A 46 -26.37 7.74 28.68
C PHE A 46 -26.53 8.12 30.15
N SER A 47 -25.81 9.15 30.58
CA SER A 47 -25.79 9.62 31.98
C SER A 47 -26.94 10.56 32.38
N GLY A 48 -27.92 10.78 31.50
CA GLY A 48 -29.04 11.69 31.79
C GLY A 48 -28.62 13.15 31.93
N GLY A 49 -27.59 13.58 31.21
CA GLY A 49 -27.17 14.98 31.10
C GLY A 49 -26.12 15.42 32.10
N ASN A 50 -25.14 14.57 32.46
CA ASN A 50 -24.12 14.84 33.48
C ASN A 50 -23.05 15.88 33.07
N ILE A 51 -22.85 16.11 31.77
CA ILE A 51 -21.86 17.09 31.25
C ILE A 51 -22.50 18.47 31.17
N VAL A 52 -21.96 19.45 31.89
CA VAL A 52 -22.61 20.75 32.11
C VAL A 52 -22.07 21.87 31.25
N ALA A 53 -20.80 21.77 30.87
CA ALA A 53 -20.09 22.71 30.03
C ALA A 53 -18.80 22.04 29.53
N GLY A 54 -18.10 22.72 28.62
CA GLY A 54 -16.74 22.36 28.25
C GLY A 54 -15.87 23.57 27.99
N VAL A 55 -14.56 23.34 28.01
CA VAL A 55 -13.57 24.35 27.63
C VAL A 55 -13.12 24.11 26.20
N GLN A 56 -13.03 25.17 25.42
CA GLN A 56 -12.35 25.19 24.13
C GLN A 56 -11.39 26.38 24.09
N TYR A 57 -10.11 26.12 24.35
CA TYR A 57 -9.09 27.17 24.38
C TYR A 57 -9.06 27.96 23.05
N GLY A 58 -9.03 29.29 23.17
CA GLY A 58 -9.02 30.21 22.04
C GLY A 58 -10.40 30.46 21.39
N LYS A 59 -11.49 29.83 21.87
CA LYS A 59 -12.85 30.04 21.34
C LYS A 59 -13.90 30.00 22.47
N SER A 60 -14.46 31.16 22.83
CA SER A 60 -15.61 31.25 23.73
C SER A 60 -16.92 31.44 22.94
N GLY A 61 -18.06 31.01 23.52
CA GLY A 61 -19.40 31.11 22.91
C GLY A 61 -19.75 29.97 21.94
N GLY A 62 -18.98 28.89 21.94
CA GLY A 62 -19.30 27.68 21.18
C GLY A 62 -20.33 26.79 21.87
N LYS A 63 -20.79 25.75 21.18
CA LYS A 63 -21.65 24.71 21.76
C LYS A 63 -21.39 23.35 21.10
N LEU A 64 -21.64 22.29 21.84
CA LEU A 64 -21.68 20.92 21.33
C LEU A 64 -23.13 20.44 21.33
N GLU A 65 -23.65 20.09 20.16
CA GLU A 65 -25.02 19.62 19.98
C GLU A 65 -25.17 18.16 20.45
N THR A 66 -26.25 17.86 21.17
CA THR A 66 -26.61 16.50 21.62
C THR A 66 -28.13 16.30 21.50
N LYS A 67 -28.62 15.05 21.61
CA LYS A 67 -30.05 14.77 21.52
C LYS A 67 -30.88 15.29 22.69
N ILE A 68 -30.25 15.55 23.84
CA ILE A 68 -30.93 15.98 25.07
C ILE A 68 -30.63 17.44 25.45
N GLY A 69 -29.99 18.19 24.54
CA GLY A 69 -29.69 19.62 24.70
C GLY A 69 -28.25 19.96 24.35
N ASP A 70 -28.02 21.23 23.99
CA ASP A 70 -26.68 21.72 23.67
C ASP A 70 -25.83 21.91 24.93
N ILE A 71 -24.57 21.51 24.87
CA ILE A 71 -23.59 21.73 25.95
C ILE A 71 -22.78 22.99 25.61
N PRO A 72 -22.76 24.02 26.47
CA PRO A 72 -22.04 25.26 26.18
C PRO A 72 -20.52 25.07 26.26
N ALA A 73 -19.78 25.76 25.39
CA ALA A 73 -18.31 25.76 25.34
C ALA A 73 -17.73 27.15 25.60
N TYR A 74 -16.79 27.23 26.54
CA TYR A 74 -16.17 28.46 27.03
C TYR A 74 -14.66 28.50 26.78
N GLY A 75 -14.04 29.67 26.88
CA GLY A 75 -12.60 29.83 26.66
C GLY A 75 -11.72 29.33 27.81
N SER A 76 -12.27 29.21 29.03
CA SER A 76 -11.55 28.85 30.26
C SER A 76 -12.49 28.29 31.33
N ILE A 77 -11.93 27.66 32.38
CA ILE A 77 -12.71 27.23 33.56
C ILE A 77 -13.28 28.44 34.29
N LYS A 78 -12.53 29.55 34.35
CA LYS A 78 -12.99 30.79 34.99
C LYS A 78 -14.30 31.28 34.39
N GLU A 79 -14.42 31.29 33.06
CA GLU A 79 -15.66 31.69 32.38
C GLU A 79 -16.86 30.79 32.75
N ILE A 80 -16.63 29.48 32.92
CA ILE A 80 -17.68 28.53 33.33
C ILE A 80 -18.17 28.86 34.73
N VAL A 81 -17.24 29.11 35.67
CA VAL A 81 -17.55 29.46 37.05
C VAL A 81 -18.23 30.84 37.14
N ASP A 82 -17.73 31.83 36.39
CA ASP A 82 -18.33 33.18 36.30
C ASP A 82 -19.75 33.14 35.72
N ALA A 83 -20.03 32.20 34.82
CA ALA A 83 -21.38 31.93 34.30
C ALA A 83 -22.32 31.22 35.30
N GLY A 84 -21.84 30.93 36.51
CA GLY A 84 -22.62 30.28 37.58
C GLY A 84 -22.79 28.77 37.41
N ILE A 85 -22.05 28.14 36.48
CA ILE A 85 -22.15 26.70 36.22
C ILE A 85 -21.31 25.94 37.25
N LYS A 86 -21.98 25.09 38.04
CA LYS A 86 -21.33 24.26 39.06
C LYS A 86 -21.00 22.86 38.54
N PHE A 87 -19.81 22.38 38.90
CA PHE A 87 -19.34 21.04 38.55
C PHE A 87 -18.38 20.49 39.62
N ASP A 88 -18.32 19.17 39.76
CA ASP A 88 -17.46 18.47 40.73
C ASP A 88 -16.37 17.61 40.08
N THR A 89 -16.43 17.46 38.74
CA THR A 89 -15.56 16.57 37.99
C THR A 89 -15.00 17.24 36.73
N GLY A 90 -13.68 17.25 36.57
CA GLY A 90 -13.01 17.67 35.34
C GLY A 90 -12.59 16.48 34.48
N VAL A 91 -12.81 16.52 33.17
CA VAL A 91 -12.43 15.47 32.22
C VAL A 91 -11.47 16.04 31.18
N ILE A 92 -10.27 15.47 31.04
CA ILE A 92 -9.20 16.02 30.21
C ILE A 92 -9.04 15.25 28.89
N TYR A 93 -9.32 15.93 27.76
CA TYR A 93 -9.06 15.50 26.37
C TYR A 93 -8.03 16.41 25.68
N LEU A 94 -6.81 16.47 26.20
CA LEU A 94 -5.77 17.35 25.69
C LEU A 94 -4.51 16.58 25.28
N PRO A 95 -3.65 17.14 24.40
CA PRO A 95 -2.33 16.57 24.15
C PRO A 95 -1.51 16.43 25.45
N PRO A 96 -0.57 15.47 25.53
CA PRO A 96 0.17 15.17 26.76
C PRO A 96 0.81 16.38 27.42
N THR A 97 1.39 17.28 26.62
CA THR A 97 2.08 18.49 27.08
C THR A 97 1.16 19.53 27.74
N ALA A 98 -0.16 19.39 27.61
CA ALA A 98 -1.14 20.34 28.14
C ALA A 98 -1.88 19.80 29.38
N VAL A 99 -1.72 18.53 29.74
CA VAL A 99 -2.48 17.88 30.82
C VAL A 99 -2.22 18.54 32.18
N ALA A 100 -0.95 18.80 32.53
CA ALA A 100 -0.59 19.41 33.80
C ALA A 100 -1.19 20.82 33.98
N ALA A 101 -1.15 21.64 32.92
CA ALA A 101 -1.70 22.99 32.93
C ALA A 101 -3.24 22.96 33.10
N ALA A 102 -3.92 22.06 32.39
CA ALA A 102 -5.39 21.93 32.49
C ALA A 102 -5.83 21.42 33.87
N ALA A 103 -5.11 20.47 34.46
CA ALA A 103 -5.37 20.00 35.82
C ALA A 103 -5.16 21.13 36.84
N ALA A 104 -4.08 21.90 36.71
CA ALA A 104 -3.83 23.07 37.57
C ALA A 104 -4.92 24.14 37.43
N GLU A 105 -5.39 24.41 36.21
CA GLU A 105 -6.49 25.35 35.97
C GLU A 105 -7.79 24.89 36.64
N LEU A 106 -8.16 23.61 36.45
CA LEU A 106 -9.33 23.01 37.09
C LEU A 106 -9.29 23.19 38.63
N ILE A 107 -8.15 22.87 39.25
CA ILE A 107 -7.94 22.96 40.70
C ILE A 107 -7.99 24.40 41.19
N ALA A 108 -7.29 25.32 40.50
CA ALA A 108 -7.16 26.70 40.95
C ALA A 108 -8.46 27.51 40.80
N GLN A 109 -9.29 27.19 39.80
CA GLN A 109 -10.45 28.01 39.44
C GLN A 109 -11.78 27.46 39.98
N ASN A 110 -11.87 26.18 40.34
CA ASN A 110 -13.10 25.57 40.86
C ASN A 110 -12.93 25.00 42.28
N PRO A 111 -13.40 25.69 43.32
CA PRO A 111 -13.32 25.19 44.70
C PRO A 111 -14.25 24.00 44.97
N ASP A 112 -15.26 23.75 44.13
CA ASP A 112 -16.20 22.62 44.25
C ASP A 112 -15.64 21.33 43.59
N LEU A 113 -14.46 21.40 42.96
CA LEU A 113 -13.85 20.28 42.28
C LEU A 113 -13.45 19.16 43.26
N LYS A 114 -13.83 17.93 42.93
CA LYS A 114 -13.50 16.74 43.73
C LYS A 114 -12.72 15.70 42.95
N LYS A 115 -12.91 15.64 41.63
CA LYS A 115 -12.41 14.56 40.77
C LYS A 115 -11.84 15.10 39.47
N ILE A 116 -10.74 14.49 39.01
CA ILE A 116 -10.20 14.71 37.67
C ILE A 116 -10.05 13.36 36.96
N VAL A 117 -10.48 13.27 35.71
CA VAL A 117 -10.33 12.08 34.86
C VAL A 117 -9.45 12.44 33.66
N ILE A 118 -8.30 11.80 33.53
CA ILE A 118 -7.32 12.03 32.47
C ILE A 118 -7.39 10.89 31.48
N LEU A 119 -7.79 11.16 30.23
CA LEU A 119 -7.83 10.13 29.19
C LEU A 119 -6.53 10.07 28.37
N THR A 120 -5.82 11.19 28.31
CA THR A 120 -4.60 11.35 27.53
C THR A 120 -3.55 10.28 27.85
N GLU A 121 -3.01 9.64 26.81
CA GLU A 121 -1.89 8.70 26.89
C GLU A 121 -0.55 9.43 26.81
N LYS A 122 0.51 8.86 27.41
CA LYS A 122 1.90 9.34 27.32
C LYS A 122 2.11 10.68 28.02
N VAL A 123 1.40 10.89 29.13
CA VAL A 123 1.67 12.03 30.01
C VAL A 123 3.07 11.84 30.60
N GLY A 124 3.91 12.87 30.51
CA GLY A 124 5.28 12.80 31.03
C GLY A 124 5.27 12.53 32.54
N VAL A 125 6.21 11.71 33.03
CA VAL A 125 6.29 11.35 34.47
C VAL A 125 6.36 12.59 35.35
N LYS A 126 7.08 13.62 34.92
CA LYS A 126 7.17 14.91 35.62
C LYS A 126 5.80 15.59 35.75
N ASP A 127 5.02 15.58 34.68
CA ASP A 127 3.69 16.20 34.65
C ASP A 127 2.69 15.41 35.48
N ALA A 128 2.71 14.06 35.38
CA ALA A 128 1.88 13.20 36.22
C ALA A 128 2.22 13.36 37.71
N ALA A 129 3.50 13.41 38.08
CA ALA A 129 3.93 13.66 39.46
C ALA A 129 3.48 15.03 39.97
N PHE A 130 3.59 16.07 39.13
CA PHE A 130 3.08 17.41 39.45
C PHE A 130 1.57 17.40 39.68
N VAL A 131 0.80 16.80 38.76
CA VAL A 131 -0.67 16.67 38.89
C VAL A 131 -1.04 15.93 40.18
N ARG A 132 -0.34 14.83 40.51
CA ARG A 132 -0.59 14.10 41.76
C ARG A 132 -0.33 14.98 42.97
N ALA A 133 0.79 15.70 43.01
CA ALA A 133 1.16 16.54 44.15
C ALA A 133 0.12 17.64 44.42
N ILE A 134 -0.24 18.42 43.39
CA ILE A 134 -1.21 19.52 43.55
C ILE A 134 -2.62 19.00 43.91
N ALA A 135 -3.03 17.86 43.35
CA ALA A 135 -4.34 17.28 43.64
C ALA A 135 -4.41 16.75 45.08
N GLN A 136 -3.32 16.18 45.60
CA GLN A 136 -3.23 15.74 47.00
C GLN A 136 -3.33 16.91 47.98
N GLU A 137 -2.64 18.02 47.69
CA GLU A 137 -2.72 19.24 48.50
C GLU A 137 -4.15 19.81 48.56
N HIS A 138 -4.87 19.73 47.44
CA HIS A 138 -6.24 20.26 47.31
C HIS A 138 -7.33 19.23 47.59
N LYS A 139 -6.98 18.00 48.03
CA LYS A 139 -7.93 16.93 48.35
C LYS A 139 -8.83 16.55 47.17
N ILE A 140 -8.21 16.32 46.00
CA ILE A 140 -8.87 15.94 44.75
C ILE A 140 -8.38 14.57 44.31
N ASP A 141 -9.33 13.68 43.99
CA ASP A 141 -9.03 12.36 43.45
C ASP A 141 -8.76 12.45 41.93
N VAL A 142 -7.71 11.77 41.48
CA VAL A 142 -7.31 11.76 40.06
C VAL A 142 -7.39 10.33 39.53
N PHE A 143 -8.11 10.15 38.42
CA PHE A 143 -8.29 8.88 37.73
C PHE A 143 -7.65 8.95 36.35
N GLY A 144 -7.08 7.83 35.90
CA GLY A 144 -6.55 7.71 34.55
C GLY A 144 -5.11 8.19 34.40
N GLY A 145 -4.82 8.72 33.21
CA GLY A 145 -3.54 8.59 32.52
C GLY A 145 -3.64 7.37 31.60
N ASN A 146 -3.85 7.59 30.30
CA ASN A 146 -4.16 6.55 29.31
C ASN A 146 -5.36 5.65 29.71
N CYS A 147 -6.56 6.21 29.88
CA CYS A 147 -7.73 5.41 30.27
C CYS A 147 -8.98 5.67 29.41
N LEU A 148 -9.98 4.78 29.51
CA LEU A 148 -11.31 4.98 28.94
C LEU A 148 -12.35 5.53 29.94
N GLY A 149 -11.92 5.86 31.16
CA GLY A 149 -12.78 6.44 32.19
C GLY A 149 -13.53 5.42 33.04
N ILE A 150 -14.73 5.79 33.48
CA ILE A 150 -15.53 5.10 34.50
C ILE A 150 -16.95 4.87 33.98
N GLY A 151 -17.50 3.68 34.23
CA GLY A 151 -18.90 3.34 34.02
C GLY A 151 -19.56 2.82 35.31
N ASN A 152 -20.62 3.48 35.77
CA ASN A 152 -21.50 2.96 36.81
C ASN A 152 -22.76 2.40 36.13
N SER A 153 -22.90 1.07 36.15
CA SER A 153 -23.97 0.36 35.45
C SER A 153 -25.33 0.45 36.18
N TRP A 154 -25.32 0.70 37.49
CA TRP A 154 -26.55 0.84 38.27
C TRP A 154 -27.25 2.18 38.01
N ASP A 155 -26.46 3.25 37.96
CA ASP A 155 -26.95 4.61 37.72
C ASP A 155 -27.00 4.99 36.25
N GLN A 156 -26.45 4.14 35.38
CA GLN A 156 -26.22 4.40 33.96
C GLN A 156 -25.38 5.67 33.75
N VAL A 157 -24.30 5.82 34.50
CA VAL A 157 -23.42 6.99 34.40
C VAL A 157 -22.11 6.60 33.76
N ARG A 158 -21.68 7.38 32.76
CA ARG A 158 -20.38 7.27 32.11
C ARG A 158 -19.62 8.58 32.20
N VAL A 159 -18.39 8.52 32.69
CA VAL A 159 -17.49 9.67 32.85
C VAL A 159 -16.18 9.38 32.15
N GLY A 160 -15.71 10.31 31.31
CA GLY A 160 -14.47 10.13 30.55
C GLY A 160 -14.71 9.57 29.16
N GLY A 161 -13.96 8.51 28.84
CA GLY A 161 -13.81 7.94 27.50
C GLY A 161 -14.98 7.10 27.00
N ALA A 162 -14.75 6.43 25.87
CA ALA A 162 -15.75 5.63 25.15
C ALA A 162 -15.99 4.24 25.77
N LEU A 163 -16.01 4.14 27.10
CA LEU A 163 -16.33 2.90 27.80
C LEU A 163 -17.74 2.42 27.38
N GLY A 164 -17.83 1.17 26.91
CA GLY A 164 -19.07 0.62 26.34
C GLY A 164 -19.41 1.09 24.91
N GLY A 165 -18.50 1.78 24.21
CA GLY A 165 -18.68 2.19 22.82
C GLY A 165 -19.80 3.23 22.61
N ASN A 166 -20.49 3.14 21.47
CA ASN A 166 -21.58 4.06 21.11
C ASN A 166 -22.91 3.72 21.81
N ASN A 167 -23.05 2.50 22.33
CA ASN A 167 -24.23 2.01 23.05
C ASN A 167 -23.82 1.43 24.42
N PRO A 168 -23.49 2.27 25.42
CA PRO A 168 -22.92 1.80 26.69
C PRO A 168 -23.79 0.79 27.43
N GLY A 169 -25.11 0.86 27.28
CA GLY A 169 -26.07 -0.05 27.91
C GLY A 169 -25.96 -1.51 27.45
N GLU A 170 -25.28 -1.81 26.33
CA GLU A 170 -25.06 -3.19 25.88
C GLU A 170 -24.07 -3.95 26.78
N SER A 171 -23.06 -3.24 27.32
CA SER A 171 -22.00 -3.81 28.16
C SER A 171 -22.11 -3.39 29.63
N LEU A 172 -22.57 -2.17 29.92
CA LEU A 172 -22.81 -1.67 31.28
C LEU A 172 -24.17 -2.13 31.82
N VAL A 173 -24.35 -3.45 31.89
CA VAL A 173 -25.56 -4.06 32.43
C VAL A 173 -25.46 -4.13 33.95
N LYS A 174 -26.48 -3.65 34.66
CA LYS A 174 -26.59 -3.68 36.12
C LYS A 174 -26.38 -5.11 36.67
N GLY A 175 -25.40 -5.28 37.55
CA GLY A 175 -25.14 -6.51 38.31
C GLY A 175 -24.19 -6.28 39.48
N SER A 176 -23.49 -7.33 39.93
CA SER A 176 -22.74 -7.29 41.18
C SER A 176 -21.22 -7.45 41.06
N VAL A 177 -20.67 -7.46 39.84
CA VAL A 177 -19.21 -7.53 39.62
C VAL A 177 -18.59 -6.15 39.44
N ALA A 178 -17.59 -5.79 40.24
CA ALA A 178 -16.77 -4.60 39.98
C ALA A 178 -15.59 -4.96 39.07
N VAL A 179 -15.33 -4.15 38.04
CA VAL A 179 -14.26 -4.42 37.05
C VAL A 179 -13.18 -3.36 37.17
N PHE A 180 -11.94 -3.78 37.43
CA PHE A 180 -10.74 -2.97 37.34
C PHE A 180 -9.91 -3.40 36.14
N SER A 181 -9.58 -2.48 35.24
CA SER A 181 -8.77 -2.81 34.07
C SER A 181 -7.73 -1.75 33.79
N ASN A 182 -6.46 -2.16 33.68
CA ASN A 182 -5.41 -1.28 33.16
C ASN A 182 -5.63 -0.93 31.68
N SER A 183 -6.26 -1.83 30.92
CA SER A 183 -6.57 -1.60 29.51
C SER A 183 -7.95 -0.98 29.35
N GLY A 184 -8.02 0.10 28.57
CA GLY A 184 -9.29 0.68 28.15
C GLY A 184 -10.19 -0.33 27.44
N ASN A 185 -9.69 -1.01 26.41
CA ASN A 185 -10.52 -1.93 25.62
C ASN A 185 -11.12 -3.06 26.46
N PHE A 186 -10.33 -3.68 27.35
CA PHE A 186 -10.82 -4.75 28.22
C PHE A 186 -11.78 -4.28 29.30
N SER A 187 -11.82 -2.98 29.61
CA SER A 187 -12.89 -2.43 30.45
C SER A 187 -14.28 -2.56 29.80
N THR A 188 -14.37 -2.63 28.46
CA THR A 188 -15.62 -2.90 27.73
C THR A 188 -15.81 -4.39 27.43
N THR A 189 -14.75 -5.12 27.08
CA THR A 189 -14.83 -6.54 26.68
C THR A 189 -15.21 -7.46 27.84
N ILE A 190 -14.66 -7.22 29.05
CA ILE A 190 -14.92 -8.09 30.20
C ILE A 190 -16.39 -8.09 30.63
N PRO A 191 -17.07 -6.93 30.77
CA PRO A 191 -18.51 -6.92 31.02
C PRO A 191 -19.32 -7.74 29.99
N GLU A 192 -18.94 -7.69 28.71
CA GLU A 192 -19.60 -8.48 27.65
C GLU A 192 -19.43 -9.99 27.88
N TYR A 193 -18.24 -10.42 28.30
CA TYR A 193 -17.96 -11.83 28.59
C TYR A 193 -18.72 -12.28 29.84
N LEU A 194 -18.68 -11.49 30.92
CA LEU A 194 -19.39 -11.79 32.16
C LEU A 194 -20.90 -11.95 31.94
N LYS A 195 -21.48 -11.13 31.05
CA LYS A 195 -22.89 -11.19 30.66
C LYS A 195 -23.29 -12.54 30.08
N THR A 196 -22.39 -13.25 29.37
CA THR A 196 -22.67 -14.58 28.80
C THR A 196 -22.76 -15.68 29.84
N ALA A 197 -22.38 -15.43 31.10
CA ALA A 197 -22.62 -16.31 32.24
C ALA A 197 -23.62 -15.74 33.25
N GLY A 198 -24.31 -14.65 32.92
CA GLY A 198 -25.36 -14.08 33.76
C GLY A 198 -24.87 -13.08 34.81
N PHE A 199 -23.66 -12.55 34.67
CA PHE A 199 -23.10 -11.54 35.57
C PHE A 199 -23.15 -10.16 34.94
N GLY A 200 -23.69 -9.19 35.66
CA GLY A 200 -23.60 -7.77 35.29
C GLY A 200 -22.54 -7.07 36.13
N THR A 201 -22.33 -5.79 35.84
CA THR A 201 -21.34 -4.98 36.55
C THR A 201 -21.96 -4.00 37.52
N SER A 202 -21.25 -3.69 38.60
CA SER A 202 -21.57 -2.58 39.50
C SER A 202 -20.92 -1.30 38.98
N THR A 203 -19.59 -1.28 38.97
CA THR A 203 -18.74 -0.21 38.44
C THR A 203 -17.59 -0.82 37.64
N VAL A 204 -17.31 -0.20 36.50
CA VAL A 204 -16.18 -0.51 35.62
C VAL A 204 -15.23 0.68 35.65
N LEU A 205 -14.00 0.44 36.08
CA LEU A 205 -12.93 1.43 36.09
C LEU A 205 -11.83 1.03 35.11
N SER A 206 -11.61 1.86 34.10
CA SER A 206 -10.35 1.87 33.36
C SER A 206 -9.35 2.72 34.16
N SER A 207 -8.39 2.06 34.83
CA SER A 207 -7.35 2.76 35.59
C SER A 207 -6.31 3.39 34.67
N GLY A 208 -6.14 2.80 33.49
CA GLY A 208 -5.15 3.19 32.51
C GLY A 208 -3.76 2.60 32.78
N LYS A 209 -2.84 2.87 31.86
CA LYS A 209 -1.48 2.31 31.89
C LYS A 209 -0.41 3.25 31.36
N ASP A 210 -0.43 4.50 31.84
CA ASP A 210 0.77 5.32 31.85
C ASP A 210 1.71 4.88 33.00
N LEU A 211 2.96 5.38 33.00
CA LEU A 211 4.00 4.98 33.97
C LEU A 211 3.59 5.25 35.42
N TYR A 212 2.69 6.22 35.62
CA TYR A 212 2.20 6.64 36.93
C TYR A 212 0.68 6.49 36.99
N ILE A 213 0.18 5.56 37.81
CA ILE A 213 -1.27 5.34 37.99
C ILE A 213 -1.74 6.18 39.19
N HIS A 214 -2.68 7.09 38.97
CA HIS A 214 -3.16 8.01 40.00
C HIS A 214 -4.15 7.38 40.98
N PHE A 215 -5.06 6.53 40.49
CA PHE A 215 -6.00 5.76 41.30
C PHE A 215 -5.77 4.29 40.98
N ALA A 216 -5.06 3.61 41.87
CA ALA A 216 -4.50 2.29 41.61
C ALA A 216 -5.36 1.19 42.22
N PHE A 217 -4.83 -0.04 42.16
CA PHE A 217 -5.53 -1.23 42.63
C PHE A 217 -5.88 -1.18 44.13
N PRO A 218 -5.02 -0.71 45.05
CA PRO A 218 -5.36 -0.62 46.47
C PRO A 218 -6.60 0.24 46.75
N GLU A 219 -6.68 1.44 46.15
CA GLU A 219 -7.81 2.36 46.33
C GLU A 219 -9.09 1.75 45.76
N PHE A 220 -8.99 1.10 44.60
CA PHE A 220 -10.13 0.41 44.01
C PHE A 220 -10.66 -0.72 44.90
N LEU A 221 -9.78 -1.56 45.47
CA LEU A 221 -10.21 -2.66 46.36
C LEU A 221 -10.88 -2.14 47.63
N TYR A 222 -10.35 -1.08 48.23
CA TYR A 222 -10.98 -0.41 49.37
C TYR A 222 -12.39 0.09 49.02
N CYS A 223 -12.52 0.81 47.90
CA CYS A 223 -13.83 1.26 47.44
C CYS A 223 -14.77 0.10 47.08
N ALA A 224 -14.25 -0.98 46.51
CA ALA A 224 -15.01 -2.16 46.12
C ALA A 224 -15.53 -2.92 47.34
N GLU A 225 -14.74 -3.09 48.40
CA GLU A 225 -15.20 -3.67 49.67
C GLU A 225 -16.37 -2.88 50.25
N ASN A 226 -16.27 -1.55 50.24
CA ASN A 226 -17.26 -0.65 50.82
C ASN A 226 -18.50 -0.41 49.93
N ASP A 227 -18.53 -0.91 48.69
CA ASP A 227 -19.70 -0.79 47.81
C ASP A 227 -20.69 -1.95 48.04
N PRO A 228 -21.87 -1.72 48.64
CA PRO A 228 -22.84 -2.78 48.91
C PRO A 228 -23.41 -3.44 47.66
N ARG A 229 -23.26 -2.82 46.47
CA ARG A 229 -23.70 -3.38 45.19
C ARG A 229 -22.76 -4.45 44.65
N THR A 230 -21.51 -4.44 45.12
CA THR A 230 -20.43 -5.30 44.63
C THR A 230 -20.32 -6.56 45.50
N LYS A 231 -20.36 -7.74 44.86
CA LYS A 231 -20.16 -9.06 45.50
C LYS A 231 -18.81 -9.69 45.15
N ALA A 232 -18.29 -9.44 43.96
CA ALA A 232 -16.99 -9.95 43.49
C ALA A 232 -16.30 -8.93 42.60
N ILE A 233 -14.99 -9.13 42.39
CA ILE A 233 -14.13 -8.22 41.64
C ILE A 233 -13.49 -8.99 40.48
N PHE A 234 -13.50 -8.40 39.29
CA PHE A 234 -12.67 -8.84 38.18
C PHE A 234 -11.54 -7.82 37.97
N CYS A 235 -10.30 -8.29 37.81
CA CYS A 235 -9.18 -7.44 37.48
C CYS A 235 -8.39 -7.91 36.25
N TYR A 236 -8.18 -7.00 35.30
CA TYR A 236 -7.30 -7.18 34.15
C TYR A 236 -6.00 -6.41 34.39
N ILE A 237 -4.91 -7.14 34.61
CA ILE A 237 -3.65 -6.62 35.12
C ILE A 237 -2.55 -6.73 34.07
N GLU A 238 -1.87 -5.62 33.82
CA GLU A 238 -0.70 -5.53 32.93
C GLU A 238 0.63 -5.44 33.71
N PRO A 239 1.76 -5.87 33.10
CA PRO A 239 3.09 -5.73 33.70
C PRO A 239 3.47 -4.28 34.01
N GLY A 240 4.37 -4.07 34.97
CA GLY A 240 4.85 -2.76 35.41
C GLY A 240 4.09 -2.19 36.61
N GLY A 241 4.82 -1.59 37.54
CA GLY A 241 4.33 -1.08 38.82
C GLY A 241 4.09 -2.16 39.88
N TYR A 242 4.23 -1.78 41.15
CA TYR A 242 4.04 -2.63 42.33
C TYR A 242 2.65 -2.51 42.97
N TYR A 243 1.70 -1.85 42.30
CA TYR A 243 0.39 -1.52 42.87
C TYR A 243 -0.39 -2.75 43.35
N GLU A 244 -0.35 -3.86 42.61
CA GLU A 244 -1.04 -5.10 42.98
C GLU A 244 -0.35 -5.77 44.18
N LYS A 245 0.99 -5.76 44.21
CA LYS A 245 1.76 -6.27 45.36
C LYS A 245 1.43 -5.48 46.63
N MET A 246 1.44 -4.14 46.53
CA MET A 246 1.08 -3.25 47.63
C MET A 246 -0.34 -3.54 48.14
N ALA A 247 -1.32 -3.71 47.24
CA ALA A 247 -2.68 -4.04 47.62
C ALA A 247 -2.77 -5.37 48.38
N LEU A 248 -2.08 -6.41 47.89
CA LEU A 248 -2.07 -7.73 48.53
C LEU A 248 -1.35 -7.73 49.88
N ASP A 249 -0.26 -6.97 50.01
CA ASP A 249 0.47 -6.82 51.27
C ASP A 249 -0.38 -6.06 52.31
N TRP A 250 -1.09 -5.01 51.90
CA TRP A 250 -2.04 -4.29 52.76
C TRP A 250 -3.28 -5.09 53.14
N ILE A 251 -3.68 -6.08 52.33
CA ILE A 251 -4.70 -7.05 52.74
C ILE A 251 -4.14 -8.01 53.78
N ALA A 252 -2.88 -8.45 53.62
CA ALA A 252 -2.23 -9.40 54.51
C ALA A 252 -1.93 -8.80 55.90
N ASP A 253 -1.52 -7.53 55.96
CA ASP A 253 -1.23 -6.83 57.22
C ASP A 253 -2.47 -6.23 57.91
N GLY A 254 -3.63 -6.26 57.24
CA GLY A 254 -4.91 -5.78 57.76
C GLY A 254 -5.20 -4.29 57.54
N THR A 255 -4.34 -3.56 56.82
CA THR A 255 -4.56 -2.16 56.42
C THR A 255 -5.84 -2.03 55.56
N ILE A 256 -6.03 -2.94 54.61
CA ILE A 256 -7.26 -3.05 53.82
C ILE A 256 -7.98 -4.33 54.24
N LYS A 257 -9.19 -4.19 54.77
CA LYS A 257 -10.09 -5.34 54.90
C LYS A 257 -10.67 -5.66 53.53
N LEU A 258 -10.48 -6.89 53.06
CA LEU A 258 -11.12 -7.37 51.84
C LEU A 258 -11.78 -8.72 52.10
N THR A 259 -13.10 -8.78 51.91
CA THR A 259 -13.89 -10.02 52.02
C THR A 259 -14.41 -10.49 50.67
N LYS A 260 -14.47 -9.60 49.68
CA LYS A 260 -14.96 -9.90 48.33
C LYS A 260 -13.90 -10.63 47.50
N PRO A 261 -14.24 -11.73 46.82
CA PRO A 261 -13.29 -12.50 46.03
C PRO A 261 -12.87 -11.79 44.74
N ILE A 262 -11.66 -12.09 44.26
CA ILE A 262 -11.07 -11.52 43.05
C ILE A 262 -10.87 -12.60 41.97
N VAL A 263 -11.34 -12.35 40.75
CA VAL A 263 -10.88 -13.06 39.54
C VAL A 263 -9.81 -12.21 38.87
N ALA A 264 -8.59 -12.74 38.76
CA ALA A 264 -7.45 -12.00 38.21
C ALA A 264 -6.97 -12.57 36.87
N CYS A 265 -6.89 -11.72 35.85
CA CYS A 265 -6.25 -12.04 34.57
C CYS A 265 -4.97 -11.21 34.44
N VAL A 266 -3.82 -11.86 34.53
CA VAL A 266 -2.51 -11.21 34.32
C VAL A 266 -2.05 -11.48 32.89
N THR A 267 -1.79 -10.42 32.13
CA THR A 267 -1.36 -10.53 30.72
C THR A 267 0.12 -10.19 30.54
N GLY A 268 0.63 -10.37 29.32
CA GLY A 268 1.92 -9.82 28.91
C GLY A 268 3.14 -10.72 29.10
N ARG A 269 2.97 -12.04 29.30
CA ARG A 269 4.10 -13.01 29.34
C ARG A 269 5.05 -12.89 28.15
N TRP A 270 4.50 -12.65 26.95
CA TRP A 270 5.25 -12.48 25.71
C TRP A 270 6.22 -11.30 25.73
N LYS A 271 5.98 -10.28 26.57
CA LYS A 271 6.89 -9.13 26.71
C LYS A 271 8.27 -9.53 27.26
N ALA A 272 8.38 -10.64 27.98
CA ALA A 272 9.67 -11.15 28.46
C ALA A 272 10.64 -11.53 27.33
N ASN A 273 10.12 -11.81 26.12
CA ASN A 273 10.92 -12.20 24.95
C ASN A 273 11.28 -11.02 24.03
N LEU A 274 11.00 -9.78 24.43
CA LEU A 274 11.19 -8.60 23.59
C LEU A 274 12.29 -7.69 24.11
N SER A 275 13.14 -7.22 23.18
CA SER A 275 14.23 -6.27 23.44
C SER A 275 13.81 -4.79 23.29
N ARG A 276 12.54 -4.53 22.96
CA ARG A 276 11.97 -3.19 22.76
C ARG A 276 10.66 -3.03 23.52
N ALA A 277 10.42 -1.82 24.03
CA ALA A 277 9.14 -1.47 24.63
C ALA A 277 8.01 -1.55 23.60
N VAL A 278 6.91 -2.20 23.96
CA VAL A 278 5.73 -2.45 23.13
C VAL A 278 4.48 -1.99 23.86
N GLY A 279 3.71 -1.10 23.22
CA GLY A 279 2.45 -0.57 23.75
C GLY A 279 2.60 0.23 25.05
N HIS A 280 1.53 0.23 25.86
CA HIS A 280 1.36 1.05 27.06
C HIS A 280 2.61 1.09 27.95
N ALA A 281 3.07 2.32 28.22
CA ALA A 281 4.31 2.63 28.91
C ALA A 281 4.18 2.37 30.41
N GLY A 282 4.46 1.13 30.86
CA GLY A 282 4.43 0.77 32.28
C GLY A 282 5.55 -0.14 32.75
N ALA A 283 6.07 -1.02 31.90
CA ALA A 283 7.08 -2.00 32.29
C ALA A 283 8.49 -1.53 31.89
N ILE A 284 9.33 -1.26 32.89
CA ILE A 284 10.77 -1.09 32.71
C ILE A 284 11.42 -2.46 32.94
N ALA A 285 12.25 -2.93 32.01
CA ALA A 285 12.95 -4.21 32.16
C ALA A 285 13.82 -4.21 33.44
N GLY A 286 13.76 -5.31 34.22
CA GLY A 286 14.55 -5.48 35.44
C GLY A 286 13.88 -5.02 36.74
N GLY A 287 12.64 -4.53 36.68
CA GLY A 287 11.91 -3.97 37.83
C GLY A 287 11.26 -4.98 38.79
N GLY A 288 11.29 -6.29 38.54
CA GLY A 288 10.67 -7.29 39.42
C GLY A 288 9.13 -7.28 39.46
N ASP A 289 8.50 -6.55 38.55
CA ASP A 289 7.07 -6.28 38.42
C ASP A 289 6.50 -6.76 37.06
N ASP A 290 7.14 -7.77 36.49
CA ASP A 290 6.72 -8.41 35.25
C ASP A 290 5.45 -9.28 35.44
N ALA A 291 4.94 -9.83 34.33
CA ALA A 291 3.75 -10.68 34.35
C ALA A 291 3.91 -11.88 35.32
N LEU A 292 5.07 -12.55 35.29
CA LEU A 292 5.31 -13.75 36.08
C LEU A 292 5.38 -13.46 37.58
N ALA A 293 5.98 -12.33 37.96
CA ALA A 293 5.99 -11.86 39.34
C ALA A 293 4.56 -11.59 39.84
N LYS A 294 3.76 -10.87 39.04
CA LYS A 294 2.36 -10.58 39.37
C LYS A 294 1.51 -11.85 39.49
N GLU A 295 1.68 -12.82 38.58
CA GLU A 295 1.02 -14.12 38.67
C GLU A 295 1.32 -14.82 39.99
N LYS A 296 2.60 -14.88 40.40
CA LYS A 296 3.01 -15.48 41.68
C LYS A 296 2.40 -14.77 42.88
N TRP A 297 2.29 -13.45 42.85
CA TRP A 297 1.67 -12.68 43.94
C TRP A 297 0.19 -13.05 44.11
N PHE A 298 -0.56 -13.13 43.01
CA PHE A 298 -1.96 -13.54 43.03
C PHE A 298 -2.14 -15.02 43.43
N ASP A 299 -1.35 -15.93 42.87
CA ASP A 299 -1.41 -17.36 43.20
C ASP A 299 -1.16 -17.60 44.70
N SER A 300 -0.16 -16.89 45.26
CA SER A 300 0.13 -16.94 46.70
C SER A 300 -1.02 -16.40 47.54
N TYR A 301 -1.68 -15.34 47.10
CA TYR A 301 -2.82 -14.76 47.81
C TYR A 301 -4.05 -15.70 47.81
N PHE A 302 -4.37 -16.29 46.64
CA PHE A 302 -5.51 -17.17 46.48
C PHE A 302 -5.32 -18.54 47.13
N GLY A 303 -4.08 -19.06 47.18
CA GLY A 303 -3.79 -20.37 47.75
C GLY A 303 -4.41 -21.53 46.95
N VAL A 304 -4.69 -21.31 45.67
CA VAL A 304 -5.20 -22.31 44.71
C VAL A 304 -4.44 -22.16 43.40
N ASP A 305 -4.37 -23.25 42.65
CA ASP A 305 -3.73 -23.28 41.33
C ASP A 305 -4.48 -22.41 40.31
N LEU A 306 -3.82 -22.16 39.17
CA LEU A 306 -4.41 -21.53 37.99
C LEU A 306 -5.75 -22.19 37.63
N PHE A 307 -6.76 -21.35 37.35
CA PHE A 307 -8.09 -21.81 36.98
C PHE A 307 -8.06 -22.69 35.73
N ASN A 308 -8.78 -23.80 35.79
CA ASN A 308 -9.00 -24.69 34.64
C ASN A 308 -10.50 -24.73 34.33
N PRO A 309 -10.94 -24.28 33.13
CA PRO A 309 -12.35 -24.27 32.77
C PRO A 309 -12.98 -25.67 32.68
N ASP A 310 -12.19 -26.71 32.39
CA ASP A 310 -12.66 -28.12 32.35
C ASP A 310 -12.82 -28.72 33.75
N LYS A 311 -12.13 -28.15 34.75
CA LYS A 311 -12.14 -28.58 36.15
C LYS A 311 -12.26 -27.34 37.07
N PRO A 312 -13.41 -26.64 37.02
CA PRO A 312 -13.55 -25.32 37.64
C PRO A 312 -13.41 -25.42 39.16
N LYS A 313 -12.37 -24.75 39.69
CA LYS A 313 -12.07 -24.66 41.12
C LYS A 313 -11.61 -23.24 41.44
N ALA A 314 -12.15 -22.65 42.50
CA ALA A 314 -11.77 -21.35 43.02
C ALA A 314 -11.64 -21.41 44.56
N SER A 315 -11.08 -20.37 45.17
CA SER A 315 -11.11 -20.18 46.63
C SER A 315 -12.13 -19.12 47.02
N LYS A 316 -12.45 -19.00 48.31
CA LYS A 316 -13.23 -17.86 48.85
C LYS A 316 -12.56 -16.50 48.66
N LYS A 317 -11.24 -16.47 48.42
CA LYS A 317 -10.50 -15.24 48.10
C LYS A 317 -10.52 -14.92 46.61
N GLY A 318 -10.84 -15.89 45.75
CA GLY A 318 -10.78 -15.77 44.31
C GLY A 318 -9.91 -16.82 43.61
N VAL A 319 -9.55 -16.52 42.36
CA VAL A 319 -8.71 -17.37 41.50
C VAL A 319 -8.05 -16.56 40.37
N ARG A 320 -6.90 -17.02 39.88
CA ARG A 320 -6.26 -16.47 38.67
C ARG A 320 -6.71 -17.25 37.43
N ILE A 321 -6.93 -16.54 36.31
CA ILE A 321 -7.21 -17.11 34.98
C ILE A 321 -6.08 -16.78 34.00
N ASP A 322 -5.94 -17.60 32.95
CA ASP A 322 -4.92 -17.39 31.91
C ASP A 322 -5.44 -16.59 30.71
N SER A 323 -6.71 -16.79 30.38
CA SER A 323 -7.38 -16.11 29.27
C SER A 323 -8.64 -15.42 29.76
N ILE A 324 -8.91 -14.23 29.21
CA ILE A 324 -10.17 -13.51 29.46
C ILE A 324 -11.40 -14.33 29.07
N SER A 325 -11.28 -15.30 28.15
CA SER A 325 -12.35 -16.23 27.79
C SER A 325 -12.84 -17.07 28.95
N ASP A 326 -12.01 -17.26 29.98
CA ASP A 326 -12.33 -18.05 31.15
C ASP A 326 -12.99 -17.20 32.25
N ALA A 327 -13.08 -15.88 32.07
CA ALA A 327 -13.74 -14.97 33.00
C ALA A 327 -15.17 -15.41 33.38
N PRO A 328 -16.03 -15.84 32.43
CA PRO A 328 -17.42 -16.20 32.77
C PRO A 328 -17.48 -17.45 33.67
N THR A 329 -16.71 -18.48 33.35
CA THR A 329 -16.67 -19.74 34.11
C THR A 329 -15.96 -19.59 35.46
N ALA A 330 -14.88 -18.81 35.50
CA ALA A 330 -14.17 -18.50 36.74
C ALA A 330 -15.05 -17.68 37.70
N MET A 331 -15.78 -16.69 37.19
CA MET A 331 -16.70 -15.91 38.01
C MET A 331 -17.82 -16.78 38.59
N ALA A 332 -18.38 -17.70 37.79
CA ALA A 332 -19.35 -18.67 38.29
C ALA A 332 -18.80 -19.58 39.39
N ALA A 333 -17.56 -20.06 39.26
CA ALA A 333 -16.89 -20.84 40.29
C ALA A 333 -16.69 -20.04 41.59
N VAL A 334 -16.31 -18.76 41.47
CA VAL A 334 -16.15 -17.86 42.62
C VAL A 334 -17.48 -17.60 43.34
N TYR A 335 -18.56 -17.32 42.61
CA TYR A 335 -19.88 -17.09 43.21
C TYR A 335 -20.37 -18.32 43.99
N LYS A 336 -20.11 -19.52 43.46
CA LYS A 336 -20.40 -20.78 44.15
C LYS A 336 -19.67 -20.89 45.50
N GLU A 337 -18.40 -20.50 45.58
CA GLU A 337 -17.60 -20.57 46.82
C GLU A 337 -18.07 -19.60 47.91
N ILE A 338 -18.63 -18.46 47.51
CA ILE A 338 -19.21 -17.48 48.45
C ILE A 338 -20.70 -17.69 48.72
N GLY A 339 -21.33 -18.70 48.10
CA GLY A 339 -22.75 -19.01 48.30
C GLY A 339 -23.72 -18.05 47.62
N GLU A 340 -23.31 -17.43 46.52
CA GLU A 340 -24.09 -16.45 45.75
C GLU A 340 -24.54 -17.01 44.39
N ASN A 341 -25.64 -16.48 43.85
CA ASN A 341 -26.14 -16.81 42.52
C ASN A 341 -25.76 -15.73 41.49
N SER A 342 -25.83 -16.07 40.19
CA SER A 342 -25.67 -15.08 39.11
C SER A 342 -26.73 -13.98 39.18
N ASP A 343 -26.41 -12.80 38.66
CA ASP A 343 -27.30 -11.63 38.74
C ASP A 343 -28.57 -11.81 37.90
N PHE A 344 -28.44 -12.51 36.77
CA PHE A 344 -29.53 -12.80 35.83
C PHE A 344 -29.25 -14.09 35.04
N ALA A 345 -30.22 -14.51 34.22
CA ALA A 345 -30.03 -15.61 33.28
C ALA A 345 -28.99 -15.22 32.20
N PRO A 346 -28.07 -16.13 31.81
CA PRO A 346 -27.07 -15.88 30.77
C PRO A 346 -27.61 -15.21 29.50
N LYS A 347 -26.91 -14.21 28.98
CA LYS A 347 -27.28 -13.48 27.75
C LYS A 347 -26.12 -13.40 26.76
N GLY A 348 -26.38 -13.71 25.50
CA GLY A 348 -25.36 -13.74 24.44
C GLY A 348 -24.57 -15.05 24.40
N ASP A 349 -23.66 -15.16 23.44
CA ASP A 349 -22.71 -16.27 23.30
C ASP A 349 -21.36 -15.76 22.78
N LEU A 350 -20.28 -16.47 23.10
CA LEU A 350 -18.93 -16.19 22.62
C LEU A 350 -18.55 -17.09 21.42
N SER A 351 -19.53 -17.65 20.72
CA SER A 351 -19.25 -18.52 19.57
C SER A 351 -18.67 -17.71 18.41
N LEU A 352 -17.70 -18.29 17.70
CA LEU A 352 -17.12 -17.66 16.51
C LEU A 352 -18.17 -17.64 15.40
N LYS A 353 -18.52 -16.43 14.95
CA LYS A 353 -19.53 -16.15 13.92
C LYS A 353 -18.87 -15.45 12.73
N PRO A 354 -18.01 -16.13 11.96
CA PRO A 354 -17.28 -15.49 10.86
C PRO A 354 -18.25 -15.10 9.73
N TRP A 355 -18.20 -13.85 9.27
CA TRP A 355 -18.96 -13.42 8.09
C TRP A 355 -18.25 -13.78 6.78
N PHE A 356 -16.96 -14.08 6.84
CA PHE A 356 -16.13 -14.46 5.71
C PHE A 356 -15.32 -15.70 6.05
N VAL A 357 -15.22 -16.61 5.08
CA VAL A 357 -14.35 -17.78 5.16
C VAL A 357 -13.57 -17.85 3.85
N ASN A 358 -12.25 -17.93 3.96
CA ASN A 358 -11.35 -18.18 2.83
C ASN A 358 -10.36 -19.24 3.28
N ASP A 359 -10.55 -20.46 2.79
CA ASP A 359 -9.63 -21.57 3.04
C ASP A 359 -8.43 -21.57 2.07
N GLN A 360 -8.35 -20.60 1.15
CA GLN A 360 -7.34 -20.52 0.09
C GLN A 360 -7.23 -21.80 -0.73
N GLY A 361 -8.34 -22.56 -0.87
CA GLY A 361 -8.35 -23.85 -1.54
C GLY A 361 -7.74 -25.00 -0.73
N LEU A 362 -7.46 -24.79 0.56
CA LEU A 362 -6.97 -25.84 1.46
C LEU A 362 -8.11 -26.78 1.89
N ASN A 363 -7.89 -28.08 1.79
CA ASN A 363 -8.84 -29.07 2.29
C ASN A 363 -8.70 -29.26 3.81
N LEU A 364 -9.47 -28.48 4.59
CA LEU A 364 -9.41 -28.50 6.06
C LEU A 364 -10.23 -29.64 6.68
N PRO A 365 -9.76 -30.29 7.78
CA PRO A 365 -10.55 -31.23 8.57
C PRO A 365 -11.85 -30.61 9.08
N ALA A 366 -12.93 -31.38 9.22
CA ALA A 366 -14.26 -30.89 9.60
C ALA A 366 -14.27 -30.03 10.89
N LYS A 367 -13.41 -30.35 11.86
CA LYS A 367 -13.27 -29.59 13.13
C LYS A 367 -12.62 -28.21 12.98
N LEU A 368 -11.90 -27.97 11.88
CA LEU A 368 -11.24 -26.69 11.54
C LEU A 368 -11.97 -25.94 10.43
N LYS A 369 -12.87 -26.63 9.72
CA LYS A 369 -13.67 -26.04 8.64
C LYS A 369 -14.74 -25.16 9.26
N MET A 370 -14.60 -23.84 9.08
CA MET A 370 -15.59 -22.87 9.51
C MET A 370 -16.63 -22.64 8.41
N ALA A 371 -17.88 -22.49 8.80
CA ALA A 371 -18.93 -22.00 7.92
C ALA A 371 -19.08 -20.50 8.14
N ALA A 372 -19.17 -19.72 7.05
CA ALA A 372 -19.59 -18.33 7.15
C ALA A 372 -21.03 -18.30 7.66
N VAL A 373 -21.32 -17.40 8.58
CA VAL A 373 -22.69 -17.10 9.02
C VAL A 373 -23.14 -15.81 8.37
N GLU A 374 -24.45 -15.64 8.24
CA GLU A 374 -25.01 -14.40 7.72
C GLU A 374 -24.61 -13.22 8.62
N ALA A 375 -24.10 -12.16 8.01
CA ALA A 375 -23.78 -10.96 8.74
C ALA A 375 -25.05 -10.28 9.24
N MET A 376 -24.96 -9.52 10.33
CA MET A 376 -26.09 -8.73 10.81
C MET A 376 -26.27 -7.48 9.95
N GLU A 377 -27.49 -6.97 9.83
CA GLU A 377 -27.72 -5.69 9.16
C GLU A 377 -27.16 -4.52 9.99
N PRO A 378 -26.59 -3.48 9.35
CA PRO A 378 -26.53 -3.24 7.91
C PRO A 378 -25.30 -3.85 7.20
N TYR A 379 -24.46 -4.63 7.91
CA TYR A 379 -23.23 -5.16 7.35
C TYR A 379 -23.48 -6.21 6.27
N ASN A 380 -24.55 -6.98 6.37
CA ASN A 380 -24.94 -7.97 5.35
C ASN A 380 -25.18 -7.32 3.98
N ASP A 381 -25.97 -6.25 3.92
CA ASP A 381 -26.17 -5.47 2.71
C ASP A 381 -24.85 -4.88 2.19
N ALA A 382 -23.99 -4.37 3.08
CA ALA A 382 -22.67 -3.86 2.69
C ALA A 382 -21.78 -4.95 2.07
N ILE A 383 -21.79 -6.16 2.62
CA ILE A 383 -21.04 -7.32 2.10
C ILE A 383 -21.56 -7.73 0.73
N LYS A 384 -22.88 -7.80 0.54
CA LYS A 384 -23.49 -8.11 -0.76
C LYS A 384 -23.09 -7.09 -1.82
N LYS A 385 -23.16 -5.79 -1.48
CA LYS A 385 -22.73 -4.69 -2.36
C LYS A 385 -21.25 -4.76 -2.70
N LEU A 386 -20.40 -5.12 -1.73
CA LEU A 386 -18.97 -5.36 -1.97
C LEU A 386 -18.74 -6.55 -2.90
N GLY A 387 -19.55 -7.60 -2.82
CA GLY A 387 -19.49 -8.76 -3.72
C GLY A 387 -19.73 -8.39 -5.19
N ASN A 388 -20.60 -7.42 -5.45
CA ASN A 388 -20.94 -6.95 -6.79
C ASN A 388 -19.89 -6.00 -7.40
N GLN A 389 -18.81 -5.66 -6.68
CA GLN A 389 -17.78 -4.78 -7.21
C GLN A 389 -16.72 -5.58 -7.99
N VAL A 390 -16.47 -5.15 -9.23
CA VAL A 390 -15.31 -5.55 -10.04
C VAL A 390 -14.23 -4.48 -9.99
N GLY A 391 -12.98 -4.90 -10.12
CA GLY A 391 -11.81 -4.05 -10.03
C GLY A 391 -11.29 -3.78 -8.63
N ALA A 392 -9.98 -3.56 -8.55
CA ALA A 392 -9.25 -3.24 -7.33
C ALA A 392 -9.65 -1.87 -6.78
N GLN A 393 -9.74 -1.77 -5.45
CA GLN A 393 -9.71 -0.49 -4.74
C GLN A 393 -8.36 -0.35 -4.06
N LEU A 394 -7.53 0.55 -4.58
CA LEU A 394 -6.17 0.77 -4.06
C LEU A 394 -6.16 1.97 -3.13
N THR A 395 -5.49 1.84 -1.99
CA THR A 395 -5.24 2.97 -1.09
C THR A 395 -4.32 3.97 -1.79
N ARG A 396 -4.69 5.26 -1.79
CA ARG A 396 -3.85 6.30 -2.39
C ARG A 396 -2.63 6.62 -1.51
N GLU A 397 -1.46 6.75 -2.12
CA GLU A 397 -0.17 6.89 -1.44
C GLU A 397 0.74 7.91 -2.14
N SER A 398 1.75 8.42 -1.45
CA SER A 398 2.77 9.27 -2.07
C SER A 398 3.76 8.42 -2.87
N MET A 399 3.91 8.72 -4.16
CA MET A 399 4.67 7.90 -5.11
C MET A 399 6.05 8.49 -5.48
N ARG A 400 6.53 9.49 -4.73
CA ARG A 400 7.88 10.03 -4.93
C ARG A 400 8.92 8.94 -4.62
N ASN A 401 9.64 8.50 -5.65
CA ASN A 401 10.59 7.37 -5.61
C ASN A 401 9.96 6.03 -5.16
N LYS A 402 8.64 5.89 -5.27
CA LYS A 402 7.88 4.66 -5.00
C LYS A 402 7.01 4.33 -6.20
N SER A 403 6.60 3.07 -6.29
CA SER A 403 5.70 2.57 -7.31
C SER A 403 5.11 1.24 -6.83
N GLY A 404 3.83 1.02 -7.12
CA GLY A 404 3.19 -0.30 -7.09
C GLY A 404 3.49 -1.09 -8.36
N ALA A 405 3.78 -0.41 -9.47
CA ALA A 405 4.13 -1.03 -10.74
C ALA A 405 5.58 -1.52 -10.82
N SER A 406 6.56 -0.81 -10.25
CA SER A 406 7.97 -1.22 -10.32
C SER A 406 8.72 -1.06 -9.01
N ARG A 407 9.69 -1.95 -8.76
CA ARG A 407 10.56 -1.86 -7.59
C ARG A 407 11.95 -2.41 -7.88
N MET A 408 12.93 -1.99 -7.09
CA MET A 408 14.22 -2.65 -7.08
C MET A 408 14.18 -3.79 -6.06
N ASN A 409 14.47 -5.02 -6.46
CA ASN A 409 14.59 -6.12 -5.52
C ASN A 409 15.86 -5.95 -4.68
N SER A 410 15.72 -5.82 -3.37
CA SER A 410 16.85 -5.54 -2.46
C SER A 410 17.80 -6.73 -2.25
N LYS A 411 17.45 -7.93 -2.73
CA LYS A 411 18.30 -9.13 -2.65
C LYS A 411 19.10 -9.36 -3.92
N THR A 412 18.49 -9.09 -5.08
CA THR A 412 19.09 -9.38 -6.38
C THR A 412 19.61 -8.14 -7.10
N ASP A 413 19.22 -6.94 -6.66
CA ASP A 413 19.48 -5.66 -7.34
C ASP A 413 18.96 -5.63 -8.80
N VAL A 414 17.98 -6.49 -9.08
CA VAL A 414 17.25 -6.55 -10.35
C VAL A 414 15.92 -5.83 -10.18
N THR A 415 15.56 -5.04 -11.20
CA THR A 415 14.25 -4.40 -11.22
C THR A 415 13.14 -5.43 -11.46
N GLU A 416 12.04 -5.27 -10.74
CA GLU A 416 10.81 -6.01 -10.95
C GLU A 416 9.71 -5.06 -11.43
N VAL A 417 8.84 -5.56 -12.29
CA VAL A 417 7.58 -4.91 -12.66
C VAL A 417 6.45 -5.84 -12.23
N HIS A 418 5.50 -5.32 -11.43
CA HIS A 418 4.41 -6.08 -10.81
C HIS A 418 4.88 -7.36 -10.08
N GLY A 419 6.07 -7.30 -9.49
CA GLY A 419 6.69 -8.42 -8.78
C GLY A 419 7.39 -9.46 -9.68
N VAL A 420 7.37 -9.29 -11.00
CA VAL A 420 8.10 -10.14 -11.95
C VAL A 420 9.44 -9.49 -12.30
N PRO A 421 10.59 -10.17 -12.10
CA PRO A 421 11.90 -9.69 -12.53
C PRO A 421 11.92 -9.37 -14.03
N VAL A 422 12.55 -8.27 -14.43
CA VAL A 422 12.71 -7.93 -15.86
C VAL A 422 13.45 -9.01 -16.66
N LEU A 423 14.27 -9.84 -15.98
CA LEU A 423 14.95 -10.98 -16.58
C LEU A 423 13.96 -12.06 -17.04
N ASP A 424 12.93 -12.33 -16.25
CA ASP A 424 11.94 -13.37 -16.55
C ASP A 424 11.04 -12.97 -17.73
N LEU A 425 10.96 -11.66 -18.01
CA LEU A 425 10.18 -11.10 -19.10
C LEU A 425 10.93 -11.12 -20.45
N VAL A 426 12.25 -11.30 -20.45
CA VAL A 426 13.08 -11.37 -21.68
C VAL A 426 12.57 -12.44 -22.64
N VAL A 427 12.09 -13.56 -22.11
CA VAL A 427 11.60 -14.70 -22.88
C VAL A 427 10.09 -14.64 -23.16
N LYS A 428 9.41 -13.57 -22.74
CA LYS A 428 7.98 -13.36 -22.98
C LYS A 428 7.76 -12.54 -24.24
N HIS A 429 6.63 -12.78 -24.92
CA HIS A 429 6.27 -12.03 -26.11
C HIS A 429 6.05 -10.55 -25.78
N PHE A 430 6.74 -9.67 -26.49
CA PHE A 430 6.67 -8.22 -26.24
C PHE A 430 5.22 -7.66 -26.34
N ALA A 431 4.36 -8.25 -27.18
CA ALA A 431 2.96 -7.89 -27.26
C ALA A 431 2.20 -8.14 -25.94
N LEU A 432 2.44 -9.28 -25.28
CA LEU A 432 1.81 -9.62 -24.00
C LEU A 432 2.38 -8.77 -22.85
N SER A 433 3.66 -8.42 -22.93
CA SER A 433 4.31 -7.51 -21.96
C SER A 433 3.68 -6.12 -21.95
N ASN A 434 3.16 -5.64 -23.10
CA ASN A 434 2.43 -4.37 -23.17
C ASN A 434 1.12 -4.41 -22.36
N PHE A 435 0.40 -5.54 -22.38
CA PHE A 435 -0.77 -5.75 -21.53
C PHE A 435 -0.38 -5.91 -20.07
N PHE A 436 0.60 -6.78 -19.78
CA PHE A 436 1.11 -7.03 -18.44
C PHE A 436 1.47 -5.74 -17.69
N ALA A 437 2.11 -4.80 -18.37
CA ALA A 437 2.52 -3.53 -17.81
C ALA A 437 1.35 -2.74 -17.20
N VAL A 438 0.15 -2.81 -17.79
CA VAL A 438 -1.02 -2.08 -17.31
C VAL A 438 -1.99 -2.95 -16.50
N THR A 439 -1.97 -4.27 -16.67
CA THR A 439 -2.88 -5.20 -15.96
C THR A 439 -2.30 -5.76 -14.67
N SER A 440 -0.98 -5.68 -14.47
CA SER A 440 -0.23 -6.37 -13.40
C SER A 440 -0.21 -7.90 -13.47
N VAL A 441 -0.85 -8.47 -14.49
CA VAL A 441 -1.01 -9.92 -14.67
C VAL A 441 -0.61 -10.26 -16.10
N LEU A 442 0.38 -11.14 -16.24
CA LEU A 442 0.84 -11.55 -17.56
C LEU A 442 -0.29 -12.35 -18.24
N PRO A 443 -0.81 -11.90 -19.40
CA PRO A 443 -1.86 -12.64 -20.06
C PRO A 443 -1.37 -14.01 -20.53
N ASP A 444 -2.28 -14.98 -20.59
CA ASP A 444 -2.02 -16.30 -21.14
C ASP A 444 -1.53 -16.21 -22.60
N GLU A 445 -0.58 -17.06 -22.98
CA GLU A 445 0.01 -17.09 -24.32
C GLU A 445 -1.03 -17.32 -25.42
N LYS A 446 -2.18 -17.94 -25.11
CA LYS A 446 -3.30 -18.07 -26.06
C LYS A 446 -3.81 -16.72 -26.57
N TYR A 447 -3.65 -15.62 -25.81
CA TYR A 447 -4.07 -14.28 -26.22
C TYR A 447 -3.05 -13.57 -27.13
N LEU A 448 -1.92 -14.19 -27.44
CA LEU A 448 -0.88 -13.61 -28.29
C LEU A 448 -1.40 -13.12 -29.66
N PRO A 449 -2.26 -13.86 -30.40
CA PRO A 449 -2.81 -13.38 -31.67
C PRO A 449 -3.63 -12.09 -31.51
N ILE A 450 -4.43 -11.98 -30.44
CA ILE A 450 -5.20 -10.77 -30.12
C ILE A 450 -4.26 -9.61 -29.78
N ALA A 451 -3.25 -9.86 -28.96
CA ALA A 451 -2.28 -8.83 -28.56
C ALA A 451 -1.50 -8.29 -29.76
N ASN A 452 -1.01 -9.16 -30.64
CA ASN A 452 -0.34 -8.76 -31.89
C ASN A 452 -1.29 -7.94 -32.79
N ALA A 453 -2.51 -8.42 -33.01
CA ALA A 453 -3.53 -7.73 -33.83
C ALA A 453 -3.79 -6.29 -33.35
N ILE A 454 -4.01 -6.10 -32.05
CA ILE A 454 -4.27 -4.80 -31.45
C ILE A 454 -3.04 -3.89 -31.56
N MET A 455 -1.86 -4.39 -31.17
CA MET A 455 -0.64 -3.58 -31.15
C MET A 455 -0.21 -3.15 -32.56
N ASN A 456 -0.28 -4.04 -33.54
CA ASN A 456 0.04 -3.72 -34.93
C ASN A 456 -1.00 -2.80 -35.57
N TYR A 457 -2.27 -2.91 -35.20
CA TYR A 457 -3.29 -1.98 -35.67
C TYR A 457 -3.05 -0.57 -35.15
N PHE A 458 -2.78 -0.42 -33.85
CA PHE A 458 -2.41 0.89 -33.30
C PHE A 458 -1.10 1.41 -33.87
N THR A 459 -0.18 0.54 -34.24
CA THR A 459 1.04 0.91 -34.98
C THR A 459 0.70 1.48 -36.37
N ALA A 460 -0.21 0.83 -37.10
CA ALA A 460 -0.71 1.31 -38.38
C ALA A 460 -1.39 2.68 -38.26
N VAL A 461 -2.29 2.83 -37.29
CA VAL A 461 -2.94 4.13 -36.98
C VAL A 461 -1.89 5.18 -36.62
N GLY A 462 -0.84 4.80 -35.89
CA GLY A 462 0.27 5.67 -35.51
C GLY A 462 1.02 6.30 -36.66
N THR A 463 1.09 5.62 -37.81
CA THR A 463 1.81 6.12 -39.00
C THR A 463 1.28 7.44 -39.55
N GLN A 464 0.03 7.79 -39.23
CA GLN A 464 -0.56 9.08 -39.64
C GLN A 464 0.15 10.30 -39.04
N TYR A 465 0.92 10.12 -37.96
CA TYR A 465 1.69 11.18 -37.29
C TYR A 465 3.16 11.24 -37.74
N MET A 466 3.55 10.44 -38.73
CA MET A 466 4.94 10.37 -39.20
C MET A 466 5.43 11.68 -39.80
N ASP A 467 4.56 12.49 -40.40
CA ASP A 467 4.95 13.78 -40.99
C ASP A 467 5.50 14.76 -39.94
N ILE A 468 4.94 14.76 -38.71
CA ILE A 468 5.44 15.51 -37.56
C ILE A 468 6.82 15.01 -37.16
N THR A 469 6.96 13.68 -37.06
CA THR A 469 8.21 13.01 -36.71
C THR A 469 9.31 13.32 -37.73
N ALA A 470 9.01 13.19 -39.02
CA ALA A 470 9.92 13.45 -40.12
C ALA A 470 10.40 14.91 -40.13
N ARG A 471 9.48 15.88 -39.95
CA ARG A 471 9.85 17.31 -39.84
C ARG A 471 10.76 17.58 -38.66
N ALA A 472 10.42 17.06 -37.47
CA ALA A 472 11.24 17.25 -36.27
C ALA A 472 12.63 16.61 -36.42
N ARG A 473 12.70 15.39 -36.98
CA ARG A 473 13.94 14.69 -37.28
C ARG A 473 14.81 15.46 -38.27
N ALA A 474 14.22 16.00 -39.35
CA ALA A 474 14.94 16.82 -40.34
C ALA A 474 15.52 18.10 -39.72
N ASN A 475 14.89 18.64 -38.67
CA ASN A 475 15.37 19.78 -37.89
C ASN A 475 16.41 19.39 -36.80
N GLY A 476 16.88 18.14 -36.77
CA GLY A 476 17.90 17.69 -35.84
C GLY A 476 17.39 17.32 -34.44
N ALA A 477 16.08 17.18 -34.25
CA ALA A 477 15.53 16.69 -32.98
C ALA A 477 15.95 15.24 -32.71
N LEU A 478 16.20 14.94 -31.43
CA LEU A 478 16.50 13.57 -30.98
C LEU A 478 15.24 12.69 -30.95
N PRO A 479 15.39 11.35 -31.00
CA PRO A 479 14.30 10.39 -30.93
C PRO A 479 13.21 10.63 -29.88
N ASN A 480 13.59 10.91 -28.64
CA ASN A 480 12.64 11.19 -27.58
C ASN A 480 11.74 12.40 -27.88
N ALA A 481 12.28 13.44 -28.52
CA ALA A 481 11.55 14.66 -28.82
C ALA A 481 10.55 14.46 -29.96
N TYR A 482 10.98 13.86 -31.08
CA TYR A 482 10.08 13.69 -32.23
C TYR A 482 9.01 12.61 -31.99
N LEU A 483 9.34 11.51 -31.30
CA LEU A 483 8.36 10.50 -30.92
C LEU A 483 7.40 11.03 -29.83
N GLY A 484 7.93 11.83 -28.89
CA GLY A 484 7.13 12.55 -27.90
C GLY A 484 6.13 13.50 -28.56
N ALA A 485 6.51 14.20 -29.63
CA ALA A 485 5.61 15.07 -30.38
C ALA A 485 4.48 14.28 -31.08
N ALA A 486 4.78 13.11 -31.65
CA ALA A 486 3.77 12.25 -32.26
C ALA A 486 2.72 11.77 -31.25
N VAL A 487 3.16 11.24 -30.09
CA VAL A 487 2.22 10.77 -29.05
C VAL A 487 1.45 11.91 -28.39
N LEU A 488 2.05 13.09 -28.23
CA LEU A 488 1.31 14.28 -27.79
C LEU A 488 0.20 14.66 -28.77
N THR A 489 0.49 14.58 -30.07
CA THR A 489 -0.47 14.94 -31.12
C THR A 489 -1.61 13.93 -31.23
N SER A 490 -1.38 12.65 -30.88
CA SER A 490 -2.47 11.66 -30.88
C SER A 490 -3.54 11.97 -29.83
N GLY A 491 -3.17 12.61 -28.71
CA GLY A 491 -4.10 13.14 -27.71
C GLY A 491 -5.16 12.13 -27.24
N ASN A 492 -6.37 12.62 -26.96
CA ASN A 492 -7.55 11.80 -26.69
C ASN A 492 -8.47 11.77 -27.92
N CYS A 493 -8.03 11.16 -29.02
CA CYS A 493 -8.80 11.13 -30.27
C CYS A 493 -10.10 10.33 -30.14
N LYS A 494 -11.03 10.50 -31.09
CA LYS A 494 -12.37 9.87 -31.06
C LYS A 494 -12.31 8.35 -30.88
N LEU A 495 -11.38 7.66 -31.54
CA LEU A 495 -11.18 6.22 -31.39
C LEU A 495 -10.93 5.82 -29.92
N TYR A 496 -10.09 6.58 -29.19
CA TYR A 496 -9.77 6.27 -27.80
C TYR A 496 -10.95 6.53 -26.87
N GLN A 497 -11.69 7.62 -27.11
CA GLN A 497 -12.92 7.94 -26.38
C GLN A 497 -13.97 6.83 -26.56
N ASP A 498 -14.19 6.41 -27.80
CA ASP A 498 -15.17 5.38 -28.14
C ASP A 498 -14.82 4.04 -27.51
N MET A 499 -13.56 3.62 -27.61
CA MET A 499 -13.12 2.39 -26.97
C MET A 499 -13.26 2.42 -25.45
N THR A 500 -12.95 3.55 -24.82
CA THR A 500 -13.08 3.72 -23.36
C THR A 500 -14.55 3.61 -22.94
N GLU A 501 -15.44 4.33 -23.64
CA GLU A 501 -16.88 4.31 -23.36
C GLU A 501 -17.50 2.92 -23.64
N MET A 502 -17.14 2.29 -24.76
CA MET A 502 -17.62 0.95 -25.11
C MET A 502 -17.15 -0.10 -24.10
N THR A 503 -15.89 -0.07 -23.67
CA THR A 503 -15.37 -0.97 -22.63
C THR A 503 -16.11 -0.77 -21.31
N GLN A 504 -16.31 0.48 -20.88
CA GLN A 504 -17.08 0.78 -19.67
C GLN A 504 -18.49 0.19 -19.74
N LYS A 505 -19.20 0.43 -20.84
CA LYS A 505 -20.56 -0.09 -21.07
C LYS A 505 -20.60 -1.62 -21.08
N MET A 506 -19.61 -2.29 -21.67
CA MET A 506 -19.52 -3.76 -21.65
C MET A 506 -19.27 -4.29 -20.24
N ILE A 507 -18.39 -3.66 -19.46
CA ILE A 507 -18.19 -4.04 -18.06
C ILE A 507 -19.51 -3.92 -17.31
N ASP A 508 -20.20 -2.78 -17.43
CA ASP A 508 -21.49 -2.52 -16.77
C ASP A 508 -22.60 -3.50 -17.19
N LEU A 509 -22.60 -3.96 -18.45
CA LEU A 509 -23.56 -4.94 -18.96
C LEU A 509 -23.39 -6.34 -18.38
N PHE A 510 -22.13 -6.76 -18.18
CA PHE A 510 -21.81 -8.17 -17.97
C PHE A 510 -21.32 -8.49 -16.55
N TYR A 511 -20.86 -7.52 -15.76
CA TYR A 511 -20.22 -7.81 -14.46
C TYR A 511 -21.13 -8.48 -13.42
N VAL A 512 -22.45 -8.32 -13.52
CA VAL A 512 -23.41 -8.98 -12.62
C VAL A 512 -23.66 -10.43 -13.04
N ASP A 513 -23.66 -10.68 -14.35
CA ASP A 513 -24.07 -11.97 -14.92
C ASP A 513 -22.89 -12.93 -15.09
N ILE A 514 -21.66 -12.42 -15.05
CA ILE A 514 -20.44 -13.17 -15.33
C ILE A 514 -19.40 -12.87 -14.26
N PHE A 515 -19.06 -13.90 -13.50
CA PHE A 515 -17.97 -13.87 -12.54
C PHE A 515 -16.96 -14.95 -12.91
N GLY A 516 -15.67 -14.59 -13.02
CA GLY A 516 -14.63 -15.53 -13.46
C GLY A 516 -14.33 -15.43 -14.97
N ASP A 517 -14.54 -16.50 -15.73
CA ASP A 517 -14.12 -16.55 -17.13
C ASP A 517 -15.08 -15.80 -18.08
N ALA A 518 -14.54 -15.34 -19.22
CA ALA A 518 -15.30 -14.64 -20.26
C ALA A 518 -15.85 -15.62 -21.33
N SER A 519 -16.21 -16.84 -20.94
CA SER A 519 -16.67 -17.88 -21.87
C SER A 519 -17.90 -17.44 -22.66
N VAL A 520 -18.07 -18.01 -23.85
CA VAL A 520 -19.18 -17.68 -24.74
C VAL A 520 -20.50 -18.15 -24.14
N ASN A 521 -21.47 -17.24 -24.07
CA ASN A 521 -22.86 -17.54 -23.72
C ASN A 521 -23.81 -16.84 -24.71
N ASP A 522 -24.21 -17.57 -25.74
CA ASP A 522 -25.02 -17.02 -26.84
C ASP A 522 -26.39 -16.50 -26.40
N THR A 523 -27.00 -17.12 -25.39
CA THR A 523 -28.29 -16.69 -24.84
C THR A 523 -28.16 -15.34 -24.16
N LEU A 524 -27.17 -15.19 -23.29
CA LEU A 524 -26.89 -13.93 -22.60
C LEU A 524 -26.49 -12.83 -23.58
N VAL A 525 -25.68 -13.15 -24.60
CA VAL A 525 -25.35 -12.18 -25.67
C VAL A 525 -26.61 -11.70 -26.38
N ALA A 526 -27.50 -12.61 -26.79
CA ALA A 526 -28.74 -12.24 -27.48
C ALA A 526 -29.64 -11.33 -26.62
N GLU A 527 -29.74 -11.60 -25.31
CA GLU A 527 -30.45 -10.75 -24.35
C GLU A 527 -29.85 -9.34 -24.28
N LYS A 528 -28.53 -9.22 -24.11
CA LYS A 528 -27.88 -7.91 -23.95
C LYS A 528 -27.87 -7.08 -25.24
N VAL A 529 -27.79 -7.71 -26.42
CA VAL A 529 -27.81 -6.99 -27.72
C VAL A 529 -29.11 -6.18 -27.89
N ALA A 530 -30.23 -6.65 -27.33
CA ALA A 530 -31.51 -5.96 -27.42
C ALA A 530 -31.54 -4.60 -26.69
N GLN A 531 -30.60 -4.34 -25.76
CA GLN A 531 -30.60 -3.13 -24.92
C GLN A 531 -30.08 -1.87 -25.63
N LYS A 532 -29.39 -2.01 -26.78
CA LYS A 532 -28.93 -0.90 -27.65
C LYS A 532 -28.20 0.24 -26.93
N ILE A 533 -27.23 -0.09 -26.07
CA ILE A 533 -26.57 0.90 -25.21
C ILE A 533 -25.27 1.49 -25.76
N MET A 534 -24.71 0.95 -26.85
CA MET A 534 -23.40 1.38 -27.38
C MET A 534 -23.50 2.75 -28.08
N PRO A 535 -22.45 3.58 -28.00
CA PRO A 535 -22.46 4.91 -28.61
C PRO A 535 -22.51 4.82 -30.14
N GLN A 536 -23.08 5.84 -30.77
CA GLN A 536 -23.16 5.92 -32.23
C GLN A 536 -21.79 6.24 -32.85
N GLY A 537 -21.54 5.68 -34.02
CA GLY A 537 -20.30 5.92 -34.77
C GLY A 537 -20.38 5.45 -36.22
N GLU A 538 -19.64 6.14 -37.09
CA GLU A 538 -19.51 5.77 -38.49
C GLU A 538 -18.39 4.74 -38.65
N THR A 539 -18.59 3.77 -39.56
CA THR A 539 -17.56 2.79 -39.95
C THR A 539 -17.15 3.04 -41.39
N THR A 540 -15.89 3.37 -41.63
CA THR A 540 -15.32 3.47 -42.98
C THR A 540 -15.18 2.08 -43.62
N ALA A 541 -15.06 2.03 -44.96
CA ALA A 541 -14.88 0.77 -45.67
C ALA A 541 -13.64 -0.01 -45.20
N LYS A 542 -12.52 0.69 -44.96
CA LYS A 542 -11.29 0.06 -44.47
C LYS A 542 -11.45 -0.45 -43.03
N GLU A 543 -12.14 0.28 -42.16
CA GLU A 543 -12.42 -0.21 -40.80
C GLU A 543 -13.29 -1.46 -40.80
N ALA A 544 -14.27 -1.54 -41.71
CA ALA A 544 -15.10 -2.73 -41.88
C ALA A 544 -14.29 -3.95 -42.36
N GLU A 545 -13.34 -3.76 -43.29
CA GLU A 545 -12.41 -4.81 -43.72
C GLU A 545 -11.55 -5.33 -42.55
N VAL A 546 -10.98 -4.42 -41.75
CA VAL A 546 -10.16 -4.78 -40.58
C VAL A 546 -10.99 -5.48 -39.52
N ALA A 547 -12.19 -5.00 -39.22
CA ALA A 547 -13.10 -5.65 -38.26
C ALA A 547 -13.47 -7.07 -38.70
N ALA A 548 -13.74 -7.27 -40.00
CA ALA A 548 -14.01 -8.59 -40.56
C ALA A 548 -12.78 -9.52 -40.47
N PHE A 549 -11.57 -8.99 -40.68
CA PHE A 549 -10.33 -9.74 -40.50
C PHE A 549 -10.14 -10.18 -39.04
N PHE A 550 -10.32 -9.29 -38.07
CA PHE A 550 -10.23 -9.64 -36.65
C PHE A 550 -11.30 -10.65 -36.24
N GLY A 551 -12.54 -10.52 -36.73
CA GLY A 551 -13.57 -11.52 -36.48
C GLY A 551 -13.18 -12.92 -36.97
N LYS A 552 -12.60 -13.01 -38.19
CA LYS A 552 -12.07 -14.28 -38.72
C LYS A 552 -10.89 -14.82 -37.92
N LEU A 553 -9.99 -13.94 -37.48
CA LEU A 553 -8.86 -14.31 -36.63
C LEU A 553 -9.33 -14.92 -35.31
N LEU A 554 -10.27 -14.26 -34.63
CA LEU A 554 -10.84 -14.75 -33.36
C LEU A 554 -11.48 -16.13 -33.51
N ALA A 555 -12.29 -16.33 -34.56
CA ALA A 555 -12.92 -17.61 -34.84
C ALA A 555 -11.90 -18.70 -35.19
N LYS A 556 -10.88 -18.38 -36.00
CA LYS A 556 -9.82 -19.32 -36.40
C LYS A 556 -9.00 -19.79 -35.20
N GLU A 557 -8.64 -18.89 -34.30
CA GLU A 557 -7.79 -19.19 -33.15
C GLU A 557 -8.61 -19.69 -31.93
N GLY A 558 -9.94 -19.77 -32.03
CA GLY A 558 -10.81 -20.20 -30.93
C GLY A 558 -10.83 -19.23 -29.75
N LEU A 559 -10.61 -17.94 -30.00
CA LEU A 559 -10.48 -16.88 -28.98
C LEU A 559 -11.75 -16.02 -28.85
N GLU A 560 -12.88 -16.55 -29.31
CA GLU A 560 -14.16 -15.88 -29.13
C GLU A 560 -14.55 -15.90 -27.65
N THR A 561 -14.91 -14.74 -27.13
CA THR A 561 -15.41 -14.53 -25.78
C THR A 561 -16.81 -13.96 -25.85
N ILE A 562 -17.49 -13.87 -24.70
CA ILE A 562 -18.79 -13.22 -24.66
C ILE A 562 -18.74 -11.77 -25.17
N PHE A 563 -17.67 -11.04 -24.87
CA PHE A 563 -17.50 -9.64 -25.30
C PHE A 563 -17.35 -9.53 -26.81
N THR A 564 -16.50 -10.36 -27.42
CA THR A 564 -16.26 -10.30 -28.88
C THR A 564 -17.48 -10.78 -29.66
N LYS A 565 -18.18 -11.82 -29.18
CA LYS A 565 -19.45 -12.28 -29.76
C LYS A 565 -20.54 -11.20 -29.64
N TYR A 566 -20.62 -10.55 -28.48
CA TYR A 566 -21.51 -9.42 -28.27
C TYR A 566 -21.20 -8.29 -29.26
N ALA A 567 -19.93 -7.88 -29.38
CA ALA A 567 -19.51 -6.83 -30.31
C ALA A 567 -19.90 -7.13 -31.75
N GLN A 568 -19.65 -8.36 -32.22
CA GLN A 568 -20.01 -8.80 -33.58
C GLN A 568 -21.53 -8.78 -33.81
N LYS A 569 -22.31 -9.42 -32.92
CA LYS A 569 -23.77 -9.48 -33.05
C LYS A 569 -24.42 -8.10 -32.91
N TYR A 570 -23.89 -7.24 -32.04
CA TYR A 570 -24.37 -5.87 -31.89
C TYR A 570 -24.13 -5.05 -33.16
N ALA A 571 -22.95 -5.17 -33.76
CA ALA A 571 -22.57 -4.50 -35.01
C ALA A 571 -23.32 -5.02 -36.26
N GLU A 572 -23.83 -6.26 -36.22
CA GLU A 572 -24.74 -6.80 -37.23
C GLU A 572 -26.15 -6.24 -37.07
N ALA A 573 -26.63 -6.12 -35.84
CA ALA A 573 -27.98 -5.66 -35.52
C ALA A 573 -28.15 -4.12 -35.60
N ASN A 574 -27.05 -3.36 -35.52
CA ASN A 574 -27.08 -1.89 -35.50
C ASN A 574 -26.02 -1.35 -36.47
N SER A 575 -26.46 -0.62 -37.49
CA SER A 575 -25.58 -0.05 -38.52
C SER A 575 -24.92 1.26 -38.12
N ASP A 576 -25.38 1.88 -37.04
CA ASP A 576 -24.97 3.20 -36.53
C ASP A 576 -23.91 3.11 -35.42
N VAL A 577 -23.15 2.02 -35.35
CA VAL A 577 -22.01 1.85 -34.43
C VAL A 577 -20.70 1.70 -35.21
N ASN A 578 -19.60 2.25 -34.69
CA ASN A 578 -18.28 1.98 -35.27
C ASN A 578 -17.87 0.53 -34.96
N LYS A 579 -17.94 -0.34 -35.98
CA LYS A 579 -17.76 -1.79 -35.83
C LYS A 579 -16.37 -2.17 -35.33
N LEU A 580 -15.35 -1.45 -35.79
CA LEU A 580 -13.96 -1.75 -35.45
C LEU A 580 -13.64 -1.32 -34.02
N SER A 581 -14.06 -0.12 -33.60
CA SER A 581 -13.86 0.39 -32.25
C SER A 581 -14.52 -0.53 -31.22
N LEU A 582 -15.75 -0.99 -31.50
CA LEU A 582 -16.46 -1.91 -30.63
C LEU A 582 -15.75 -3.26 -30.53
N LEU A 583 -15.28 -3.81 -31.65
CA LEU A 583 -14.56 -5.08 -31.65
C LEU A 583 -13.19 -4.97 -30.96
N LEU A 584 -12.44 -3.89 -31.17
CA LEU A 584 -11.17 -3.64 -30.48
C LEU A 584 -11.37 -3.49 -28.97
N ALA A 585 -12.43 -2.79 -28.54
CA ALA A 585 -12.77 -2.63 -27.13
C ALA A 585 -13.08 -3.99 -26.51
N ALA A 586 -13.86 -4.82 -27.21
CA ALA A 586 -14.21 -6.16 -26.77
C ALA A 586 -12.98 -7.07 -26.68
N MET A 587 -12.13 -7.08 -27.72
CA MET A 587 -10.89 -7.85 -27.73
C MET A 587 -9.95 -7.45 -26.58
N SER A 588 -9.82 -6.14 -26.31
CA SER A 588 -9.02 -5.64 -25.19
C SER A 588 -9.59 -6.09 -23.84
N LEU A 589 -10.91 -5.98 -23.67
CA LEU A 589 -11.62 -6.42 -22.46
C LEU A 589 -11.46 -7.92 -22.23
N SER A 590 -11.51 -8.75 -23.28
CA SER A 590 -11.30 -10.20 -23.21
C SER A 590 -9.96 -10.58 -22.61
N VAL A 591 -8.90 -9.81 -22.89
CA VAL A 591 -7.54 -10.07 -22.36
C VAL A 591 -7.44 -9.66 -20.89
N VAL A 592 -8.16 -8.62 -20.47
CA VAL A 592 -8.02 -8.03 -19.13
C VAL A 592 -9.15 -8.39 -18.16
N TRP A 593 -10.12 -9.20 -18.59
CA TRP A 593 -11.30 -9.54 -17.80
C TRP A 593 -10.94 -10.25 -16.48
N THR A 594 -10.13 -11.31 -16.55
CA THR A 594 -9.73 -12.08 -15.37
C THR A 594 -9.02 -11.20 -14.32
N PRO A 595 -7.98 -10.41 -14.67
CA PRO A 595 -7.39 -9.46 -13.73
C PRO A 595 -8.37 -8.45 -13.12
N LEU A 596 -9.41 -8.04 -13.87
CA LEU A 596 -10.41 -7.10 -13.40
C LEU A 596 -11.37 -7.73 -12.37
N VAL A 597 -11.91 -8.93 -12.65
CA VAL A 597 -12.82 -9.62 -11.73
C VAL A 597 -12.10 -10.13 -10.48
N ASP A 598 -10.83 -10.53 -10.62
CA ASP A 598 -9.97 -10.95 -9.51
C ASP A 598 -9.42 -9.77 -8.70
N ARG A 599 -9.81 -8.54 -9.05
CA ARG A 599 -9.45 -7.29 -8.36
C ARG A 599 -7.94 -7.06 -8.30
N GLN A 600 -7.23 -7.45 -9.36
CA GLN A 600 -5.80 -7.20 -9.55
C GLN A 600 -5.54 -5.90 -10.30
N MET A 601 -6.53 -5.39 -11.04
CA MET A 601 -6.48 -4.08 -11.70
C MET A 601 -7.72 -3.23 -11.37
N THR A 602 -7.62 -1.91 -11.46
CA THR A 602 -8.77 -1.02 -11.25
C THR A 602 -9.71 -0.99 -12.46
N ARG A 603 -10.98 -0.62 -12.24
CA ARG A 603 -11.92 -0.39 -13.35
C ARG A 603 -11.45 0.72 -14.29
N GLU A 604 -10.90 1.79 -13.74
CA GLU A 604 -10.36 2.91 -14.53
C GLU A 604 -9.26 2.44 -15.49
N THR A 605 -8.30 1.65 -15.00
CA THR A 605 -7.25 1.07 -15.86
C THR A 605 -7.82 0.14 -16.93
N ALA A 606 -8.87 -0.63 -16.62
CA ALA A 606 -9.53 -1.48 -17.61
C ALA A 606 -10.24 -0.67 -18.71
N HIS A 607 -10.88 0.46 -18.37
CA HIS A 607 -11.50 1.35 -19.36
C HIS A 607 -10.45 1.91 -20.33
N GLU A 608 -9.27 2.25 -19.81
CA GLU A 608 -8.24 3.00 -20.54
C GLU A 608 -7.14 2.13 -21.15
N VAL A 609 -7.19 0.79 -20.98
CA VAL A 609 -6.14 -0.14 -21.43
C VAL A 609 -5.76 0.12 -22.90
N ALA A 610 -6.76 0.30 -23.75
CA ALA A 610 -6.59 0.55 -25.17
C ALA A 610 -5.84 1.85 -25.47
N THR A 611 -6.01 2.89 -24.65
CA THR A 611 -5.28 4.14 -24.80
C THR A 611 -3.79 3.97 -24.55
N TYR A 612 -3.39 3.19 -23.54
CA TYR A 612 -1.98 2.88 -23.29
C TYR A 612 -1.35 2.11 -24.46
N LEU A 613 -2.05 1.06 -24.93
CA LEU A 613 -1.62 0.27 -26.08
C LEU A 613 -1.53 1.12 -27.35
N ALA A 614 -2.48 2.04 -27.53
CA ALA A 614 -2.49 2.95 -28.66
C ALA A 614 -1.35 3.97 -28.62
N CYS A 615 -1.04 4.54 -27.45
CA CYS A 615 0.13 5.41 -27.29
C CYS A 615 1.42 4.66 -27.64
N ASN A 616 1.57 3.41 -27.18
CA ASN A 616 2.72 2.56 -27.54
C ASN A 616 2.75 2.26 -29.04
N GLY A 617 1.60 1.98 -29.66
CA GLY A 617 1.47 1.81 -31.12
C GLY A 617 1.88 3.06 -31.89
N VAL A 618 1.47 4.27 -31.46
CA VAL A 618 1.88 5.54 -32.09
C VAL A 618 3.40 5.70 -32.09
N LEU A 619 4.04 5.41 -30.97
CA LEU A 619 5.50 5.46 -30.85
C LEU A 619 6.19 4.50 -31.82
N VAL A 620 5.71 3.25 -31.91
CA VAL A 620 6.26 2.26 -32.85
C VAL A 620 5.98 2.66 -34.29
N GLY A 621 4.79 3.16 -34.61
CA GLY A 621 4.41 3.58 -35.96
C GLY A 621 5.26 4.75 -36.47
N CYS A 622 5.74 5.61 -35.57
CA CYS A 622 6.59 6.75 -35.89
C CYS A 622 8.10 6.45 -35.78
N CYS A 623 8.50 5.23 -35.42
CA CYS A 623 9.89 4.93 -35.09
C CYS A 623 10.80 4.72 -36.32
N ALA A 624 10.24 4.45 -37.49
CA ALA A 624 10.99 4.09 -38.69
C ALA A 624 11.91 5.25 -39.16
N PRO A 625 13.25 5.07 -39.17
CA PRO A 625 14.19 6.12 -39.59
C PRO A 625 14.16 6.36 -41.10
N GLN A 626 13.98 5.29 -41.89
CA GLN A 626 13.98 5.29 -43.36
C GLN A 626 12.60 4.89 -43.91
N TYR A 627 11.54 5.51 -43.40
CA TYR A 627 10.16 5.08 -43.65
C TYR A 627 9.74 5.17 -45.13
N GLU A 628 10.35 6.07 -45.89
CA GLU A 628 10.08 6.34 -47.31
C GLU A 628 10.43 5.14 -48.20
N VAL A 629 11.47 4.40 -47.83
CA VAL A 629 11.97 3.22 -48.55
C VAL A 629 11.63 1.91 -47.86
N ASN A 630 10.88 1.95 -46.75
CA ASN A 630 10.51 0.76 -45.99
C ASN A 630 9.21 0.14 -46.52
N ASP A 631 9.30 -1.05 -47.10
CA ASP A 631 8.14 -1.70 -47.74
C ASP A 631 7.15 -2.26 -46.72
N PHE A 632 7.63 -2.72 -45.55
CA PHE A 632 6.76 -3.12 -44.46
C PHE A 632 5.98 -1.92 -43.91
N TYR A 633 6.64 -0.76 -43.75
CA TYR A 633 5.98 0.49 -43.38
C TYR A 633 4.88 0.87 -44.39
N LYS A 634 5.17 0.86 -45.70
CA LYS A 634 4.18 1.15 -46.74
C LYS A 634 2.98 0.20 -46.70
N SER A 635 3.22 -1.09 -46.45
CA SER A 635 2.16 -2.09 -46.29
C SER A 635 1.30 -1.79 -45.06
N LEU A 636 1.92 -1.38 -43.96
CA LEU A 636 1.25 -1.01 -42.72
C LEU A 636 0.38 0.24 -42.88
N VAL A 637 0.87 1.29 -43.55
CA VAL A 637 0.11 2.52 -43.82
C VAL A 637 -1.14 2.23 -44.66
N LYS A 638 -0.98 1.41 -45.70
CA LYS A 638 -2.08 1.13 -46.65
C LYS A 638 -3.04 0.06 -46.14
N LEU A 639 -2.60 -0.78 -45.21
CA LEU A 639 -3.29 -2.00 -44.81
C LEU A 639 -3.79 -2.79 -46.04
N SER A 640 -2.90 -2.93 -47.04
CA SER A 640 -3.21 -3.64 -48.30
C SER A 640 -3.18 -5.15 -48.11
N ASP A 641 -2.35 -5.64 -47.21
CA ASP A 641 -2.38 -7.01 -46.70
C ASP A 641 -2.65 -6.94 -45.19
N LEU A 642 -3.80 -7.45 -44.75
CA LEU A 642 -4.19 -7.45 -43.33
C LEU A 642 -3.43 -8.49 -42.51
N SER A 643 -2.75 -9.46 -43.15
CA SER A 643 -1.96 -10.47 -42.45
C SER A 643 -0.84 -9.84 -41.59
N VAL A 644 -0.34 -8.66 -41.99
CA VAL A 644 0.67 -7.90 -41.26
C VAL A 644 0.23 -7.56 -39.83
N LEU A 645 -1.08 -7.45 -39.59
CA LEU A 645 -1.62 -7.16 -38.26
C LEU A 645 -1.40 -8.32 -37.28
N ASN A 646 -1.23 -9.57 -37.74
CA ASN A 646 -0.93 -10.71 -36.87
C ASN A 646 0.57 -11.03 -36.81
N THR A 647 1.45 -10.12 -37.27
CA THR A 647 2.91 -10.27 -37.13
C THR A 647 3.29 -10.17 -35.65
N ASP A 648 4.27 -10.97 -35.21
CA ASP A 648 4.83 -10.81 -33.86
C ASP A 648 5.29 -9.37 -33.63
N PHE A 649 4.87 -8.76 -32.52
CA PHE A 649 5.04 -7.32 -32.33
C PHE A 649 6.51 -6.87 -32.20
N ALA A 650 7.39 -7.70 -31.64
CA ALA A 650 8.83 -7.41 -31.63
C ALA A 650 9.40 -7.46 -33.06
N THR A 651 8.91 -8.39 -33.88
CA THR A 651 9.24 -8.47 -35.31
C THR A 651 8.74 -7.24 -36.10
N THR A 652 7.55 -6.72 -35.78
CA THR A 652 7.08 -5.43 -36.32
C THR A 652 8.06 -4.30 -36.01
N CYS A 653 8.49 -4.17 -34.75
CA CYS A 653 9.48 -3.17 -34.34
C CYS A 653 10.78 -3.32 -35.15
N PHE A 654 11.26 -4.56 -35.32
CA PHE A 654 12.45 -4.84 -36.12
C PHE A 654 12.29 -4.41 -37.59
N LYS A 655 11.22 -4.84 -38.27
CA LYS A 655 11.01 -4.51 -39.68
C LYS A 655 10.94 -3.00 -39.92
N LEU A 656 10.36 -2.24 -38.99
CA LEU A 656 10.28 -0.78 -39.06
C LEU A 656 11.64 -0.10 -38.91
N LEU A 657 12.49 -0.59 -38.00
CA LEU A 657 13.81 0.00 -37.72
C LEU A 657 14.87 -0.39 -38.75
N PHE A 658 14.85 -1.64 -39.22
CA PHE A 658 15.95 -2.22 -40.02
C PHE A 658 15.62 -2.40 -41.51
N ASN A 659 14.35 -2.22 -41.90
CA ASN A 659 13.87 -2.38 -43.29
C ASN A 659 14.33 -3.71 -43.93
N ARG A 660 14.06 -4.83 -43.26
CA ARG A 660 14.30 -6.20 -43.72
C ARG A 660 13.60 -7.21 -42.80
N ASP A 661 13.48 -8.44 -43.26
CA ASP A 661 12.99 -9.53 -42.42
C ASP A 661 14.01 -9.93 -41.35
N CYS A 662 13.46 -10.45 -40.25
CA CYS A 662 14.17 -10.84 -39.05
C CYS A 662 14.50 -12.34 -39.11
N ASN A 663 15.74 -12.73 -38.81
CA ASN A 663 16.06 -14.14 -38.57
C ASN A 663 15.82 -14.53 -37.09
N ALA A 664 15.97 -15.81 -36.74
CA ALA A 664 15.67 -16.31 -35.39
C ALA A 664 16.54 -15.66 -34.28
N ARG A 665 17.82 -15.40 -34.54
CA ARG A 665 18.73 -14.71 -33.60
C ARG A 665 18.28 -13.27 -33.39
N GLU A 666 17.98 -12.57 -34.48
CA GLU A 666 17.56 -11.17 -34.46
C GLU A 666 16.20 -11.00 -33.77
N GLN A 667 15.30 -11.95 -33.94
CA GLN A 667 13.98 -11.93 -33.30
C GLN A 667 14.13 -12.12 -31.80
N PHE A 668 14.93 -13.10 -31.38
CA PHE A 668 15.25 -13.33 -29.98
C PHE A 668 15.92 -12.11 -29.33
N ALA A 669 16.95 -11.56 -29.99
CA ALA A 669 17.68 -10.39 -29.51
C ALA A 669 16.77 -9.15 -29.38
N THR A 670 15.92 -8.90 -30.38
CA THR A 670 15.00 -7.75 -30.38
C THR A 670 13.94 -7.90 -29.28
N ASN A 671 13.28 -9.06 -29.19
CA ASN A 671 12.27 -9.31 -28.16
C ASN A 671 12.87 -9.24 -26.75
N GLY A 672 14.02 -9.89 -26.55
CA GLY A 672 14.70 -9.90 -25.27
C GLY A 672 15.13 -8.51 -24.82
N LEU A 673 15.72 -7.73 -25.73
CA LEU A 673 16.15 -6.37 -25.44
C LEU A 673 14.96 -5.46 -25.09
N LEU A 674 13.88 -5.48 -25.87
CA LEU A 674 12.71 -4.65 -25.62
C LEU A 674 12.08 -4.94 -24.24
N ASN A 675 11.98 -6.21 -23.86
CA ASN A 675 11.46 -6.60 -22.54
C ASN A 675 12.42 -6.25 -21.39
N LEU A 676 13.72 -6.46 -21.57
CA LEU A 676 14.73 -6.18 -20.55
C LEU A 676 14.75 -4.69 -20.15
N LEU A 677 14.46 -3.81 -21.11
CA LEU A 677 14.52 -2.35 -20.96
C LEU A 677 13.25 -1.72 -20.38
N MET A 678 12.23 -2.54 -20.12
CA MET A 678 10.93 -2.10 -19.65
C MET A 678 11.03 -1.18 -18.42
N SER A 679 11.82 -1.54 -17.41
CA SER A 679 12.02 -0.69 -16.23
C SER A 679 13.44 -0.80 -15.69
N ASN A 680 13.90 0.27 -15.03
CA ASN A 680 15.10 0.29 -14.19
C ASN A 680 14.77 0.84 -12.79
N GLY A 681 13.51 0.68 -12.37
CA GLY A 681 13.01 1.05 -11.06
C GLY A 681 12.30 2.41 -11.00
N PRO A 682 11.58 2.65 -9.89
CA PRO A 682 10.64 3.77 -9.75
C PRO A 682 11.31 5.13 -9.49
N GLY A 683 12.60 5.14 -9.18
CA GLY A 683 13.41 6.35 -8.97
C GLY A 683 14.06 6.89 -10.25
N THR A 684 13.87 6.23 -11.39
CA THR A 684 14.39 6.75 -12.67
C THR A 684 13.68 8.05 -13.06
N ILE A 685 14.40 8.99 -13.66
CA ILE A 685 13.79 10.27 -14.05
C ILE A 685 12.69 10.09 -15.12
N SER A 686 12.79 9.06 -15.97
CA SER A 686 11.72 8.67 -16.89
C SER A 686 10.44 8.24 -16.15
N ALA A 687 10.54 7.40 -15.12
CA ALA A 687 9.38 7.00 -14.32
C ALA A 687 8.81 8.20 -13.53
N LYS A 688 9.68 9.04 -12.98
CA LYS A 688 9.29 10.24 -12.23
C LYS A 688 8.56 11.24 -13.11
N GLY A 689 9.06 11.53 -14.31
CA GLY A 689 8.45 12.47 -15.26
C GLY A 689 7.05 12.06 -15.70
N ALA A 690 6.82 10.75 -15.92
CA ALA A 690 5.48 10.22 -16.16
C ALA A 690 4.52 10.51 -14.99
N LYS A 691 4.92 10.18 -13.76
CA LYS A 691 4.09 10.37 -12.55
C LYS A 691 3.84 11.84 -12.20
N GLU A 692 4.82 12.70 -12.46
CA GLU A 692 4.67 14.15 -12.31
C GLU A 692 3.60 14.68 -13.26
N SER A 693 3.60 14.22 -14.52
CA SER A 693 2.54 14.59 -15.46
C SER A 693 1.15 14.10 -15.01
N VAL A 694 1.04 12.87 -14.48
CA VAL A 694 -0.23 12.39 -13.91
C VAL A 694 -0.66 13.26 -12.72
N SER A 695 0.27 13.67 -11.86
CA SER A 695 -0.01 14.58 -10.74
C SER A 695 -0.49 15.96 -11.19
N GLY A 696 -0.14 16.37 -12.41
CA GLY A 696 -0.67 17.57 -13.07
C GLY A 696 -2.09 17.42 -13.62
N GLY A 697 -2.72 16.25 -13.49
CA GLY A 697 -4.07 15.98 -14.03
C GLY A 697 -4.10 15.80 -15.56
N ASN A 698 -2.95 15.53 -16.17
CA ASN A 698 -2.84 15.38 -17.62
C ASN A 698 -3.46 14.07 -18.12
N TYR A 699 -3.92 14.09 -19.36
CA TYR A 699 -4.36 12.89 -20.08
C TYR A 699 -3.19 11.93 -20.38
N ILE A 700 -3.48 10.65 -20.61
CA ILE A 700 -2.49 9.56 -20.79
C ILE A 700 -1.42 9.94 -21.83
N ALA A 701 -1.83 10.38 -23.02
CA ALA A 701 -0.90 10.77 -24.09
C ALA A 701 0.08 11.88 -23.66
N THR A 702 -0.39 12.86 -22.88
CA THR A 702 0.45 13.91 -22.31
C THR A 702 1.39 13.37 -21.22
N CYS A 703 0.95 12.38 -20.45
CA CYS A 703 1.81 11.70 -19.47
C CYS A 703 2.99 10.97 -20.11
N TYR A 704 2.86 10.51 -21.37
CA TYR A 704 3.99 9.98 -22.11
C TYR A 704 5.04 11.04 -22.42
N SER A 705 4.63 12.26 -22.72
CA SER A 705 5.55 13.39 -22.87
C SER A 705 6.36 13.66 -21.60
N GLY A 706 5.75 13.45 -20.43
CA GLY A 706 6.41 13.57 -19.13
C GLY A 706 7.69 12.73 -19.04
N TRP A 707 7.65 11.46 -19.46
CA TRP A 707 8.87 10.63 -19.45
C TRP A 707 9.77 10.89 -20.66
N MET A 708 9.21 11.20 -21.83
CA MET A 708 10.00 11.52 -23.03
C MET A 708 10.91 12.74 -22.84
N ASN A 709 10.41 13.79 -22.19
CA ASN A 709 11.21 14.98 -21.85
C ASN A 709 12.22 14.75 -20.73
N ASN A 710 12.08 13.64 -20.00
CA ASN A 710 13.03 13.18 -19.00
C ASN A 710 13.94 12.05 -19.52
N THR A 711 13.96 11.82 -20.84
CA THR A 711 14.93 10.95 -21.52
C THR A 711 15.73 11.78 -22.52
N GLY A 712 16.98 11.40 -22.79
CA GLY A 712 17.87 12.18 -23.64
C GLY A 712 19.31 11.68 -23.55
N ARG A 713 20.28 12.53 -23.90
CA ARG A 713 21.71 12.17 -23.89
C ARG A 713 22.19 11.70 -22.52
N ASP A 714 21.73 12.35 -21.45
CA ASP A 714 22.14 12.02 -20.08
C ASP A 714 21.38 10.84 -19.47
N HIS A 715 20.14 10.57 -19.91
CA HIS A 715 19.31 9.45 -19.43
C HIS A 715 18.74 8.64 -20.59
N GLY A 716 19.35 7.48 -20.84
CA GLY A 716 19.09 6.63 -22.01
C GLY A 716 20.09 6.83 -23.16
N GLY A 717 20.85 7.93 -23.17
CA GLY A 717 21.81 8.25 -24.23
C GLY A 717 23.21 7.65 -24.09
N ASN A 718 23.52 6.99 -22.98
CA ASN A 718 24.82 6.31 -22.81
C ASN A 718 25.02 5.21 -23.88
N GLY A 719 23.95 4.47 -24.22
CA GLY A 719 23.96 3.51 -25.34
C GLY A 719 24.15 4.15 -26.71
N PHE A 720 23.63 5.38 -26.91
CA PHE A 720 23.81 6.18 -28.13
C PHE A 720 25.28 6.60 -28.34
N GLU A 721 26.01 6.92 -27.27
CA GLU A 721 27.44 7.22 -27.35
C GLU A 721 28.27 5.93 -27.49
N ALA A 722 27.88 4.87 -26.78
CA ALA A 722 28.56 3.60 -26.77
C ALA A 722 28.59 2.90 -28.13
N ILE A 723 27.49 2.94 -28.89
CA ILE A 723 27.44 2.28 -30.19
C ILE A 723 28.44 2.90 -31.19
N LYS A 724 28.59 4.23 -31.14
CA LYS A 724 29.61 4.94 -31.93
C LYS A 724 31.02 4.59 -31.46
N PHE A 725 31.25 4.62 -30.15
CA PHE A 725 32.54 4.23 -29.57
C PHE A 725 32.95 2.81 -29.99
N LEU A 726 32.02 1.85 -29.95
CA LEU A 726 32.26 0.47 -30.37
C LEU A 726 32.59 0.39 -31.87
N LYS A 727 31.81 1.06 -32.73
CA LYS A 727 32.09 1.09 -34.17
C LYS A 727 33.47 1.68 -34.48
N ASP A 728 33.83 2.77 -33.80
CA ASP A 728 35.13 3.43 -33.97
C ASP A 728 36.28 2.55 -33.45
N ALA A 729 36.08 1.81 -32.36
CA ALA A 729 37.09 0.92 -31.79
C ALA A 729 37.39 -0.27 -32.71
N PHE A 730 36.37 -0.87 -33.33
CA PHE A 730 36.56 -1.97 -34.27
C PHE A 730 37.11 -1.51 -35.62
N GLY A 731 36.81 -0.29 -36.06
CA GLY A 731 37.28 0.25 -37.33
C GLY A 731 36.82 -0.62 -38.51
N ASP A 732 37.78 -1.14 -39.27
CA ASP A 732 37.56 -2.04 -40.42
C ASP A 732 37.53 -3.53 -40.04
N PHE A 733 37.79 -3.88 -38.78
CA PHE A 733 37.76 -5.26 -38.34
C PHE A 733 36.30 -5.73 -38.16
N ASP A 734 35.90 -6.71 -38.97
CA ASP A 734 34.62 -7.39 -38.84
C ASP A 734 34.80 -8.73 -38.10
N PRO A 735 34.33 -8.85 -36.84
CA PRO A 735 34.48 -10.09 -36.10
C PRO A 735 33.66 -11.24 -36.70
N TYR A 736 32.61 -10.97 -37.48
CA TYR A 736 31.78 -12.01 -38.09
C TYR A 736 32.35 -12.57 -39.39
N LEU A 737 33.39 -11.93 -39.95
CA LEU A 737 34.09 -12.41 -41.15
C LEU A 737 35.38 -13.18 -40.84
N GLU A 738 35.85 -13.20 -39.59
CA GLU A 738 36.99 -14.00 -39.16
C GLU A 738 36.53 -15.38 -38.68
N PRO A 739 36.74 -16.47 -39.46
CA PRO A 739 36.27 -17.80 -39.12
C PRO A 739 37.11 -18.49 -38.03
N ASP A 740 38.34 -18.03 -37.78
CA ASP A 740 39.23 -18.62 -36.76
C ASP A 740 38.98 -17.95 -35.40
N ASP A 741 38.37 -18.70 -34.49
CA ASP A 741 38.02 -18.25 -33.13
C ASP A 741 39.22 -17.69 -32.36
N ALA A 742 40.40 -18.31 -32.51
CA ALA A 742 41.60 -17.90 -31.79
C ALA A 742 42.17 -16.59 -32.36
N LYS A 743 42.16 -16.42 -33.70
CA LYS A 743 42.57 -15.16 -34.34
C LYS A 743 41.60 -14.04 -34.00
N ARG A 744 40.30 -14.31 -34.02
CA ARG A 744 39.25 -13.36 -33.67
C ARG A 744 39.40 -12.86 -32.23
N ASP A 745 39.56 -13.78 -31.27
CA ASP A 745 39.77 -13.43 -29.86
C ASP A 745 41.07 -12.64 -29.64
N ALA A 746 42.18 -13.07 -30.25
CA ALA A 746 43.45 -12.36 -30.16
C ALA A 746 43.36 -10.92 -30.70
N LYS A 747 42.65 -10.73 -31.82
CA LYS A 747 42.43 -9.40 -32.39
C LYS A 747 41.57 -8.52 -31.47
N MET A 748 40.49 -9.05 -30.91
CA MET A 748 39.64 -8.30 -29.96
C MET A 748 40.41 -7.88 -28.71
N LYS A 749 41.25 -8.77 -28.14
CA LYS A 749 42.15 -8.44 -27.03
C LYS A 749 43.11 -7.32 -27.37
N ALA A 750 43.70 -7.34 -28.58
CA ALA A 750 44.59 -6.28 -29.04
C ALA A 750 43.88 -4.92 -29.17
N ILE A 751 42.65 -4.89 -29.70
CA ILE A 751 41.84 -3.67 -29.79
C ILE A 751 41.49 -3.16 -28.38
N ALA A 752 41.11 -4.05 -27.47
CA ALA A 752 40.78 -3.73 -26.08
C ALA A 752 41.97 -3.12 -25.33
N GLN A 753 43.15 -3.72 -25.48
CA GLN A 753 44.41 -3.24 -24.90
C GLN A 753 44.75 -1.83 -25.39
N ALA A 754 44.75 -1.61 -26.71
CA ALA A 754 45.03 -0.30 -27.29
C ALA A 754 44.03 0.77 -26.82
N THR A 755 42.75 0.39 -26.67
CA THR A 755 41.70 1.28 -26.18
C THR A 755 41.91 1.65 -24.70
N ALA A 756 42.29 0.68 -23.87
CA ALA A 756 42.59 0.89 -22.45
C ALA A 756 43.80 1.82 -22.24
N GLU A 757 44.86 1.64 -23.02
CA GLU A 757 46.06 2.49 -23.00
C GLU A 757 45.75 3.93 -23.43
N LYS A 758 44.94 4.10 -24.50
CA LYS A 758 44.47 5.42 -24.94
C LYS A 758 43.61 6.10 -23.87
N TYR A 759 42.76 5.36 -23.17
CA TYR A 759 41.97 5.91 -22.07
C TYR A 759 42.87 6.35 -20.91
N LEU A 760 43.85 5.54 -20.52
CA LEU A 760 44.82 5.88 -19.47
C LEU A 760 45.58 7.17 -19.81
N SER A 761 46.09 7.31 -21.03
CA SER A 761 46.81 8.50 -21.46
C SER A 761 45.92 9.75 -21.44
N THR A 762 44.68 9.63 -21.95
CA THR A 762 43.70 10.73 -21.97
C THR A 762 43.35 11.19 -20.55
N LYS A 763 43.11 10.25 -19.64
CA LYS A 763 42.82 10.51 -18.22
C LYS A 763 43.99 11.17 -17.50
N ALA A 764 45.21 10.73 -17.77
CA ALA A 764 46.42 11.32 -17.18
C ALA A 764 46.63 12.77 -17.66
N THR A 765 46.39 13.05 -18.95
CA THR A 765 46.45 14.41 -19.51
C THR A 765 45.35 15.30 -18.93
N ALA A 766 44.09 14.85 -18.93
CA ALA A 766 42.99 15.62 -18.36
C ALA A 766 43.21 15.99 -16.88
N LYS A 767 43.76 15.05 -16.09
CA LYS A 767 44.13 15.31 -14.69
C LYS A 767 45.23 16.36 -14.55
N ARG A 768 46.23 16.36 -15.44
CA ARG A 768 47.31 17.36 -15.46
C ARG A 768 46.77 18.75 -15.85
N GLU A 769 45.81 18.81 -16.76
CA GLU A 769 45.25 20.05 -17.31
C GLU A 769 44.05 20.59 -16.51
N GLY A 770 43.62 19.91 -15.44
CA GLY A 770 42.46 20.31 -14.64
C GLY A 770 41.12 20.15 -15.39
N ILE A 771 41.08 19.38 -16.48
CA ILE A 771 39.86 19.12 -17.24
C ILE A 771 39.00 18.09 -16.51
N MET A 772 37.86 18.54 -15.99
CA MET A 772 36.93 17.70 -15.23
C MET A 772 36.09 16.77 -16.13
N ASN A 773 35.78 17.19 -17.36
CA ASN A 773 35.01 16.44 -18.35
C ASN A 773 35.91 15.95 -19.49
N TYR A 774 36.57 14.83 -19.27
CA TYR A 774 37.30 14.08 -20.31
C TYR A 774 36.51 12.84 -20.74
N PHE A 775 36.88 12.27 -21.89
CA PHE A 775 36.25 11.06 -22.42
C PHE A 775 36.29 9.92 -21.38
N LYS A 776 35.11 9.38 -21.08
CA LYS A 776 34.94 8.17 -20.26
C LYS A 776 34.50 7.05 -21.17
N VAL A 777 35.08 5.86 -20.99
CA VAL A 777 34.59 4.66 -21.69
C VAL A 777 33.12 4.49 -21.32
N PRO A 778 32.19 4.57 -22.29
CA PRO A 778 30.76 4.51 -22.01
C PRO A 778 30.37 3.12 -21.52
N CYS A 779 29.21 3.01 -20.85
CA CYS A 779 28.64 1.74 -20.38
C CYS A 779 29.45 0.90 -19.38
N VAL A 780 30.59 1.40 -18.90
CA VAL A 780 31.44 0.69 -17.93
C VAL A 780 31.24 1.27 -16.53
N ASN A 781 31.17 0.39 -15.53
CA ASN A 781 30.93 0.66 -14.09
C ASN A 781 29.45 0.89 -13.72
N HIS A 782 29.10 0.63 -12.47
CA HIS A 782 27.75 0.83 -11.94
C HIS A 782 27.78 1.25 -10.45
N PRO A 783 26.93 2.18 -9.97
CA PRO A 783 26.91 2.63 -8.57
C PRO A 783 26.57 1.53 -7.55
N VAL A 784 25.68 0.61 -7.91
CA VAL A 784 25.14 -0.42 -6.99
C VAL A 784 26.10 -1.61 -6.84
N PHE A 785 26.75 -2.02 -7.93
CA PHE A 785 27.59 -3.22 -7.97
C PHE A 785 29.05 -2.94 -7.56
N LYS A 786 29.28 -1.96 -6.66
CA LYS A 786 30.63 -1.55 -6.23
C LYS A 786 31.15 -2.40 -5.07
N GLY A 787 32.48 -2.46 -4.92
CA GLY A 787 33.14 -2.99 -3.72
C GLY A 787 33.79 -4.37 -3.86
N LYS A 788 33.67 -5.04 -5.02
CA LYS A 788 34.38 -6.29 -5.32
C LYS A 788 35.56 -6.05 -6.28
N PRO A 789 36.58 -6.94 -6.30
CA PRO A 789 37.67 -6.89 -7.28
C PRO A 789 37.19 -7.03 -8.73
N VAL A 790 36.12 -7.82 -8.93
CA VAL A 790 35.42 -7.98 -10.22
C VAL A 790 33.93 -7.79 -9.98
N ASN A 791 33.30 -6.91 -10.76
CA ASN A 791 31.88 -6.58 -10.67
C ASN A 791 31.12 -7.15 -11.88
N TYR A 792 29.86 -7.55 -11.68
CA TYR A 792 28.96 -8.02 -12.73
C TYR A 792 27.59 -7.35 -12.61
N ASP A 793 26.96 -7.03 -13.73
CA ASP A 793 25.54 -6.64 -13.77
C ASP A 793 24.71 -7.91 -14.02
N PRO A 794 23.76 -8.28 -13.13
CA PRO A 794 22.98 -9.51 -13.29
C PRO A 794 22.23 -9.61 -14.63
N ARG A 795 21.85 -8.47 -15.21
CA ARG A 795 21.13 -8.42 -16.50
C ARG A 795 22.03 -8.77 -17.68
N GLU A 796 23.27 -8.32 -17.61
CA GLU A 796 24.28 -8.60 -18.61
C GLU A 796 24.64 -10.09 -18.61
N VAL A 797 24.95 -10.64 -17.44
CA VAL A 797 25.22 -12.07 -17.26
C VAL A 797 24.06 -12.94 -17.73
N PHE A 798 22.82 -12.52 -17.46
CA PHE A 798 21.64 -13.26 -17.88
C PHE A 798 21.49 -13.30 -19.41
N MET A 799 21.65 -12.16 -20.09
CA MET A 799 21.57 -12.12 -21.55
C MET A 799 22.69 -12.95 -22.19
N ASP A 800 23.93 -12.83 -21.71
CA ASP A 800 25.08 -13.58 -22.21
C ASP A 800 24.87 -15.10 -22.06
N LYS A 801 24.31 -15.54 -20.93
CA LYS A 801 23.92 -16.92 -20.71
C LYS A 801 22.90 -17.40 -21.76
N LEU A 802 21.84 -16.62 -22.02
CA LEU A 802 20.82 -17.01 -22.98
C LEU A 802 21.34 -17.11 -24.41
N PHE A 803 22.22 -16.20 -24.84
CA PHE A 803 22.88 -16.30 -26.15
C PHE A 803 23.78 -17.55 -26.22
N THR A 804 24.55 -17.81 -25.16
CA THR A 804 25.42 -18.99 -25.07
C THR A 804 24.64 -20.31 -25.17
N GLU A 805 23.51 -20.42 -24.47
CA GLU A 805 22.62 -21.60 -24.54
C GLU A 805 22.05 -21.84 -25.96
N ARG A 806 22.02 -20.80 -26.79
CA ARG A 806 21.60 -20.86 -28.20
C ARG A 806 22.76 -21.09 -29.18
N ASN A 807 23.99 -21.26 -28.67
CA ASN A 807 25.22 -21.27 -29.46
C ASN A 807 25.42 -19.99 -30.30
N GLU A 808 24.94 -18.86 -29.79
CA GLU A 808 25.08 -17.54 -30.39
C GLU A 808 26.07 -16.71 -29.55
N ILE A 809 26.97 -15.95 -30.20
CA ILE A 809 27.96 -15.11 -29.51
C ILE A 809 27.81 -13.67 -29.98
N ASN A 810 27.72 -12.74 -29.02
CA ASN A 810 27.83 -11.31 -29.28
C ASN A 810 29.29 -10.86 -29.12
N HIS A 811 30.00 -10.66 -30.23
CA HIS A 811 31.43 -10.32 -30.20
C HIS A 811 31.72 -8.93 -29.62
N PHE A 812 30.76 -8.00 -29.63
CA PHE A 812 30.92 -6.69 -29.00
C PHE A 812 30.86 -6.78 -27.48
N GLN A 813 30.07 -7.71 -26.94
CA GLN A 813 30.05 -8.00 -25.50
C GLN A 813 31.38 -8.60 -25.05
N VAL A 814 31.91 -9.59 -25.80
CA VAL A 814 33.23 -10.19 -25.54
C VAL A 814 34.32 -9.13 -25.56
N PHE A 815 34.29 -8.19 -26.52
CA PHE A 815 35.22 -7.07 -26.55
C PHE A 815 35.13 -6.21 -25.28
N TYR A 816 33.93 -5.88 -24.79
CA TYR A 816 33.79 -5.11 -23.55
C TYR A 816 34.38 -5.86 -22.34
N HIS A 817 34.22 -7.18 -22.24
CA HIS A 817 34.85 -7.97 -21.18
C HIS A 817 36.38 -7.90 -21.23
N HIS A 818 36.95 -8.00 -22.44
CA HIS A 818 38.40 -7.79 -22.63
C HIS A 818 38.81 -6.36 -22.26
N LEU A 819 38.02 -5.36 -22.63
CA LEU A 819 38.31 -3.95 -22.35
C LEU A 819 38.32 -3.64 -20.85
N VAL A 820 37.31 -4.07 -20.09
CA VAL A 820 37.26 -3.79 -18.63
C VAL A 820 38.40 -4.49 -17.89
N LYS A 821 38.85 -5.65 -18.38
CA LYS A 821 40.02 -6.35 -17.85
C LYS A 821 41.33 -5.63 -18.20
N ALA A 822 41.51 -5.25 -19.46
CA ALA A 822 42.68 -4.50 -19.91
C ALA A 822 42.81 -3.15 -19.17
N MET A 823 41.69 -2.44 -18.95
CA MET A 823 41.66 -1.19 -18.17
C MET A 823 42.15 -1.37 -16.73
N PHE A 824 41.88 -2.51 -16.11
CA PHE A 824 42.42 -2.85 -14.79
C PHE A 824 43.91 -3.18 -14.87
N GLU A 825 44.32 -4.01 -15.84
CA GLU A 825 45.71 -4.46 -16.01
C GLU A 825 46.67 -3.29 -16.31
N VAL A 826 46.26 -2.30 -17.10
CA VAL A 826 47.05 -1.09 -17.36
C VAL A 826 46.97 -0.05 -16.23
N GLY A 827 46.19 -0.30 -15.17
CA GLY A 827 46.04 0.61 -14.03
C GLY A 827 45.15 1.83 -14.30
N ALA A 828 44.33 1.82 -15.36
CA ALA A 828 43.34 2.87 -15.63
C ALA A 828 42.20 2.88 -14.61
N THR A 829 41.86 1.72 -14.05
CA THR A 829 40.81 1.51 -13.04
C THR A 829 41.35 0.72 -11.84
N LYS A 830 40.64 0.81 -10.70
CA LYS A 830 41.06 0.11 -9.46
C LYS A 830 40.60 -1.35 -9.41
N ASN A 831 39.50 -1.67 -10.09
CA ASN A 831 38.86 -2.98 -10.14
C ASN A 831 38.48 -3.28 -11.61
N VAL A 832 38.16 -4.53 -11.89
CA VAL A 832 37.50 -4.91 -13.16
C VAL A 832 36.03 -4.47 -13.06
N PHE A 833 35.69 -3.42 -13.81
CA PHE A 833 34.35 -2.85 -13.81
C PHE A 833 33.35 -3.75 -14.54
N CYS A 834 32.09 -3.73 -14.09
CA CYS A 834 31.01 -4.39 -14.82
C CYS A 834 30.68 -3.63 -16.10
N VAL A 835 30.19 -4.36 -17.10
CA VAL A 835 29.44 -3.79 -18.23
C VAL A 835 28.01 -3.59 -17.72
N ASN A 836 27.54 -2.34 -17.70
CA ASN A 836 26.20 -2.04 -17.18
C ASN A 836 25.11 -2.35 -18.22
N ILE A 837 23.84 -2.19 -17.84
CA ILE A 837 22.70 -2.39 -18.74
C ILE A 837 22.78 -1.58 -20.04
N ASP A 838 23.27 -0.34 -20.03
CA ASP A 838 23.42 0.44 -21.26
C ASP A 838 24.45 -0.20 -22.21
N GLY A 839 25.42 -0.92 -21.66
CA GLY A 839 26.39 -1.70 -22.44
C GLY A 839 25.74 -2.86 -23.17
N VAL A 840 24.83 -3.58 -22.50
CA VAL A 840 24.01 -4.63 -23.12
C VAL A 840 23.15 -4.06 -24.25
N ILE A 841 22.57 -2.86 -24.06
CA ILE A 841 21.84 -2.17 -25.14
C ILE A 841 22.76 -1.91 -26.31
N ALA A 842 23.93 -1.32 -26.06
CA ALA A 842 24.86 -0.93 -27.09
C ALA A 842 25.39 -2.13 -27.88
N THR A 843 25.76 -3.22 -27.21
CA THR A 843 26.34 -4.41 -27.84
C THR A 843 25.31 -5.19 -28.64
N ILE A 844 24.09 -5.37 -28.12
CA ILE A 844 23.01 -6.02 -28.86
C ILE A 844 22.54 -5.15 -30.03
N SER A 845 22.38 -3.84 -29.81
CA SER A 845 21.97 -2.93 -30.90
C SER A 845 23.01 -2.91 -32.02
N LEU A 846 24.31 -2.83 -31.67
CA LEU A 846 25.37 -2.86 -32.68
C LEU A 846 25.40 -4.20 -33.42
N ASP A 847 25.20 -5.31 -32.73
CA ASP A 847 25.10 -6.64 -33.33
C ASP A 847 24.01 -6.70 -34.42
N LEU A 848 22.82 -6.20 -34.11
CA LEU A 848 21.70 -6.14 -35.06
C LEU A 848 21.99 -5.21 -36.25
N LEU A 849 22.71 -4.10 -36.00
CA LEU A 849 22.99 -3.06 -37.00
C LEU A 849 24.25 -3.34 -37.84
N TRP A 850 25.15 -4.21 -37.38
CA TRP A 850 26.52 -4.32 -37.87
C TRP A 850 26.60 -4.51 -39.39
N LYS A 851 25.84 -5.47 -39.91
CA LYS A 851 25.76 -5.77 -41.34
C LYS A 851 25.24 -4.57 -42.14
N ASP A 852 24.22 -3.88 -41.62
CA ASP A 852 23.58 -2.76 -42.30
C ASP A 852 24.49 -1.51 -42.29
N VAL A 853 25.25 -1.28 -41.23
CA VAL A 853 26.26 -0.21 -41.15
C VAL A 853 27.43 -0.47 -42.10
N ASN A 854 28.01 -1.67 -42.06
CA ASN A 854 29.19 -2.00 -42.87
C ASN A 854 28.88 -2.10 -44.38
N SER A 855 27.63 -2.41 -44.75
CA SER A 855 27.19 -2.37 -46.15
C SER A 855 26.84 -0.96 -46.65
N GLY A 856 26.83 0.05 -45.78
CA GLY A 856 26.42 1.41 -46.10
C GLY A 856 24.91 1.59 -46.26
N LYS A 857 24.09 0.59 -45.88
CA LYS A 857 22.62 0.66 -45.91
C LYS A 857 22.09 1.72 -44.94
N ILE A 858 22.77 1.89 -43.80
CA ILE A 858 22.46 2.93 -42.81
C ILE A 858 23.73 3.73 -42.48
N ASP A 859 23.56 5.03 -42.22
CA ASP A 859 24.65 5.90 -41.83
C ASP A 859 24.89 5.87 -40.30
N ALA A 860 25.95 6.54 -39.85
CA ALA A 860 26.30 6.59 -38.43
C ALA A 860 25.21 7.26 -37.57
N LYS A 861 24.47 8.23 -38.11
CA LYS A 861 23.41 8.92 -37.37
C LYS A 861 22.21 7.99 -37.17
N ALA A 862 21.80 7.29 -38.22
CA ALA A 862 20.74 6.29 -38.18
C ALA A 862 21.08 5.14 -37.22
N MET A 863 22.33 4.68 -37.20
CA MET A 863 22.81 3.69 -36.23
C MET A 863 22.58 4.16 -34.78
N GLN A 864 22.98 5.39 -34.46
CA GLN A 864 22.81 5.93 -33.10
C GLN A 864 21.33 6.18 -32.77
N ASP A 865 20.54 6.71 -33.72
CA ASP A 865 19.11 6.93 -33.56
C ASP A 865 18.37 5.62 -33.29
N ILE A 866 18.65 4.54 -34.04
CA ILE A 866 18.01 3.22 -33.84
C ILE A 866 18.32 2.67 -32.45
N ALA A 867 19.57 2.74 -31.99
CA ALA A 867 19.94 2.29 -30.64
C ALA A 867 19.17 3.04 -29.55
N PHE A 868 18.99 4.36 -29.70
CA PHE A 868 18.22 5.15 -28.74
C PHE A 868 16.72 4.85 -28.85
N ILE A 869 16.18 4.64 -30.05
CA ILE A 869 14.78 4.25 -30.26
C ILE A 869 14.49 2.90 -29.59
N LEU A 870 15.36 1.89 -29.71
CA LEU A 870 15.19 0.60 -29.03
C LEU A 870 15.06 0.76 -27.51
N PHE A 871 15.86 1.65 -26.91
CA PHE A 871 15.71 2.02 -25.50
C PHE A 871 14.33 2.64 -25.20
N LEU A 872 13.89 3.60 -26.02
CA LEU A 872 12.59 4.26 -25.83
C LEU A 872 11.42 3.28 -25.98
N LEU A 873 11.49 2.36 -26.95
CA LEU A 873 10.45 1.34 -27.18
C LEU A 873 10.37 0.33 -26.04
N GLY A 874 11.48 -0.06 -25.42
CA GLY A 874 11.42 -0.85 -24.19
C GLY A 874 10.82 -0.03 -23.04
N ARG A 875 11.33 1.19 -22.84
CA ARG A 875 10.94 2.05 -21.71
C ARG A 875 9.48 2.50 -21.74
N MET A 876 8.87 2.64 -22.92
CA MET A 876 7.46 3.05 -23.04
C MET A 876 6.51 2.11 -22.28
N VAL A 877 6.84 0.81 -22.25
CA VAL A 877 6.01 -0.21 -21.61
C VAL A 877 6.03 -0.03 -20.09
N GLY A 878 7.21 0.12 -19.47
CA GLY A 878 7.28 0.37 -18.03
C GLY A 878 6.75 1.74 -17.63
N CYS A 879 6.87 2.75 -18.50
CA CYS A 879 6.23 4.04 -18.28
C CYS A 879 4.69 3.95 -18.37
N SER A 880 4.14 3.08 -19.22
CA SER A 880 2.70 2.76 -19.22
C SER A 880 2.27 2.26 -17.84
N ALA A 881 3.06 1.36 -17.25
CA ALA A 881 2.82 0.81 -15.92
C ALA A 881 2.87 1.89 -14.83
N GLU A 882 3.87 2.77 -14.85
CA GLU A 882 4.00 3.87 -13.88
C GLU A 882 2.85 4.89 -13.99
N ILE A 883 2.36 5.17 -15.21
CA ILE A 883 1.21 6.06 -15.42
C ILE A 883 -0.06 5.41 -14.85
N ALA A 884 -0.33 4.16 -15.21
CA ALA A 884 -1.53 3.44 -14.76
C ALA A 884 -1.56 3.26 -13.22
N ASP A 885 -0.43 2.90 -12.62
CA ASP A 885 -0.29 2.75 -11.18
C ASP A 885 -0.42 4.11 -10.45
N HIS A 886 0.18 5.18 -10.97
CA HIS A 886 0.04 6.50 -10.34
C HIS A 886 -1.37 7.08 -10.47
N LYS A 887 -2.09 6.81 -11.57
CA LYS A 887 -3.51 7.18 -11.67
C LYS A 887 -4.34 6.45 -10.61
N SER A 888 -4.10 5.15 -10.43
CA SER A 888 -4.88 4.29 -9.53
C SER A 888 -4.53 4.47 -8.04
N ARG A 889 -3.24 4.64 -7.72
CA ARG A 889 -2.69 4.64 -6.36
C ARG A 889 -2.02 5.96 -5.98
N GLY A 890 -1.60 6.79 -6.91
CA GLY A 890 -0.81 7.99 -6.61
C GLY A 890 -1.62 9.14 -6.03
N MET A 891 -1.16 9.73 -4.93
CA MET A 891 -1.52 11.10 -4.54
C MET A 891 -0.80 12.11 -5.44
N ILE A 892 -1.29 13.36 -5.49
CA ILE A 892 -0.59 14.45 -6.19
C ILE A 892 0.84 14.56 -5.62
N MET A 893 1.84 14.34 -6.47
CA MET A 893 3.24 14.44 -6.07
C MET A 893 3.68 15.90 -6.06
N ASP A 894 4.14 16.37 -4.89
CA ASP A 894 4.94 17.59 -4.80
C ASP A 894 6.43 17.24 -4.97
N CYS A 895 6.94 17.52 -6.17
CA CYS A 895 8.35 17.30 -6.51
C CYS A 895 9.19 18.57 -6.41
N ARG A 896 8.63 19.68 -5.91
CA ARG A 896 9.43 20.88 -5.63
C ARG A 896 10.49 20.55 -4.58
N THR A 897 11.68 21.10 -4.77
CA THR A 897 12.72 21.07 -3.75
C THR A 897 12.32 22.04 -2.65
N PRO A 898 12.28 21.63 -1.37
CA PRO A 898 11.96 22.55 -0.28
C PRO A 898 12.86 23.78 -0.33
N ALA A 899 12.32 24.95 0.02
CA ALA A 899 13.10 26.20 0.07
C ALA A 899 14.36 26.07 0.93
N SER A 900 14.33 25.22 1.97
CA SER A 900 15.47 24.93 2.85
C SER A 900 16.59 24.10 2.21
N GLN A 901 16.35 23.50 1.03
CA GLN A 901 17.31 22.69 0.27
C GLN A 901 17.80 23.40 -1.00
N VAL A 902 17.39 24.65 -1.22
CA VAL A 902 17.88 25.50 -2.30
C VAL A 902 18.57 26.72 -1.69
N GLU A 903 19.70 27.10 -2.26
CA GLU A 903 20.40 28.34 -1.91
C GLU A 903 20.26 29.30 -3.09
N PHE A 904 19.81 30.53 -2.82
CA PHE A 904 19.80 31.57 -3.83
C PHE A 904 21.22 32.12 -3.96
N VAL A 905 21.89 31.75 -5.04
CA VAL A 905 23.21 32.29 -5.41
C VAL A 905 22.97 33.53 -6.27
N GLY A 906 22.64 34.64 -5.60
CA GLY A 906 22.42 35.96 -6.20
C GLY A 906 23.69 36.76 -6.35
#